data_AF-A0A158R8M8-F1
#
_entry.id   AF-A0A158R8M8-F1
#
_cell.length_a   1.000
_cell.length_b   1.000
_cell.length_c   1.000
_cell.angle_alpha   90.00
_cell.angle_beta   90.00
_cell.angle_gamma   90.00
#
_symmetry.space_group_name_H-M   'P 1'
#
loop_
_entity.id
_entity.type
_entity.pdbx_description
1 polymer ?
#
loop_
_entity_poly.entity_id
_entity_poly.type
_entity_poly.pdbx_seq_one_letter_code
_entity_poly.pdbx_strand_id
1 'polypeptide(L)'
;MPTEVYTALEMRLVLIPVCVLVLFLVPRSTTDCVMFGMCNQKQYCLVNHPPVSVPGNALKELCDVDSPVQCCDQDQLKGLESDFVMLGFLLRAADDLTCYNGMRDIFCDIACSSRQSELVKVTGHNVTDGAVTSIDFRLSRNKAQVIYDACNAIDDLFLGNPVEMICGREDCNATDLFRGIGKPESSGDNLTTEDTANGRASAVTEELQETLEDLPLPQRLFKRPLWLAMLLTFLGLTLLFLLGLAFHWCINRQSEDSTAAGSYSPPIGCYSKVGATIQFGSTWLFARQGALVARFPRMTLLLTVILLAVACCGFLRFRVTTDPVELWSDPNSRARLEKAYFDEHFGPFYRTEQIIIRPVNATPYVRNNHTFGTVFDKDFLKSVLDLQTQVTRVRAFSEVLGREVALEDICYKPLEPASHECGVFSPLEYFQSNATLLDAVVEEMDYLDHLKFCTKAMAADKGPLSGCRGRAGAPMFGNVVFGGIEDDDYMQSTAVVITILVKNSADHESPMVLMARAWESEFIRTVLNWRAAHPGIVVSFAAERSVEDEIVRQSHSDISTIIISYTIMVVYVSICLGNYRGLRTCLIDLKISLSIGGVSIVLASVFSSIGLWSYLGVPATLIIIEVIPFFVLAVGVDNIFIMVQDFLMHEEEEVDDDDDDDEDDGDGGFGSGENMANDANDVVEEGVASPGGVGGCVGGGVGGCVGGKVKKERRGRRRREGDGVGGIGGVGKRQGGRAPVEARIAKTMGRVGPSMFLSSLAECVAFFCGAMTDMPAVRVFALYAGVAIVINFVLQIFAFTALLTLDAKRVEVSSIPSRPLLPSTFPVMITASLFPLMVEAFGYNLQSFHLHYIARTRGNVAT
;
A
#
# COMPACT_ATOMS: atom_id res chain seq x y z
N MET A 1 84.20 4.75 -41.61
CA MET A 1 85.38 4.87 -40.73
C MET A 1 84.93 5.49 -39.42
N PRO A 2 85.61 5.22 -38.30
CA PRO A 2 86.09 3.91 -37.80
C PRO A 2 84.97 3.36 -36.86
N THR A 3 85.08 2.58 -35.77
CA THR A 3 85.94 1.48 -35.23
C THR A 3 84.99 0.66 -34.30
N GLU A 4 85.24 -0.57 -33.82
CA GLU A 4 86.31 -1.56 -33.95
C GLU A 4 85.68 -2.91 -34.38
N VAL A 5 86.33 -3.71 -35.25
CA VAL A 5 85.74 -4.96 -35.79
C VAL A 5 86.74 -6.14 -35.75
N TYR A 6 87.81 -6.03 -34.94
CA TYR A 6 89.01 -6.90 -35.06
C TYR A 6 89.39 -7.70 -33.79
N THR A 7 88.43 -8.04 -32.94
CA THR A 7 88.66 -8.87 -31.72
C THR A 7 87.67 -10.03 -31.53
N ALA A 8 86.68 -10.21 -32.41
CA ALA A 8 85.59 -11.19 -32.23
C ALA A 8 85.76 -12.53 -32.98
N LEU A 9 86.84 -12.73 -33.73
CA LEU A 9 86.99 -13.89 -34.63
C LEU A 9 87.81 -15.06 -34.03
N GLU A 10 88.71 -14.80 -33.07
CA GLU A 10 89.66 -15.78 -32.53
C GLU A 10 89.06 -16.71 -31.44
N MET A 11 88.01 -16.30 -30.71
CA MET A 11 87.42 -17.16 -29.64
C MET A 11 86.52 -18.29 -30.14
N ARG A 12 86.20 -18.38 -31.44
CA ARG A 12 85.29 -19.41 -31.97
C ARG A 12 85.91 -20.81 -32.12
N LEU A 13 87.23 -20.97 -32.00
CA LEU A 13 87.89 -22.29 -32.09
C LEU A 13 87.94 -23.07 -30.76
N VAL A 14 87.80 -22.42 -29.61
CA VAL A 14 88.00 -23.05 -28.29
C VAL A 14 86.70 -23.47 -27.60
N LEU A 15 85.56 -22.87 -27.98
CA LEU A 15 84.24 -23.20 -27.40
C LEU A 15 83.63 -24.50 -27.94
N ILE A 16 83.96 -24.91 -29.18
CA ILE A 16 83.35 -26.08 -29.82
C ILE A 16 83.64 -27.39 -29.06
N PRO A 17 84.88 -27.71 -28.62
CA PRO A 17 85.14 -28.92 -27.83
C PRO A 17 84.42 -28.92 -26.47
N VAL A 18 84.30 -27.75 -25.82
CA VAL A 18 83.70 -27.63 -24.48
C VAL A 18 82.18 -27.83 -24.54
N CYS A 19 81.50 -27.20 -25.51
CA CYS A 19 80.06 -27.40 -25.68
C CYS A 19 79.69 -28.85 -26.02
N VAL A 20 80.50 -29.55 -26.81
CA VAL A 20 80.29 -30.98 -27.12
C VAL A 20 80.45 -31.84 -25.85
N LEU A 21 81.45 -31.57 -25.02
CA LEU A 21 81.70 -32.39 -23.82
C LEU A 21 80.64 -32.17 -22.73
N VAL A 22 80.05 -30.96 -22.62
CA VAL A 22 78.88 -30.70 -21.76
C VAL A 22 77.62 -31.41 -22.28
N LEU A 23 77.39 -31.43 -23.60
CA LEU A 23 76.24 -32.12 -24.21
C LEU A 23 76.25 -33.65 -24.03
N PHE A 24 77.39 -34.26 -23.68
CA PHE A 24 77.50 -35.69 -23.35
C PHE A 24 77.45 -35.99 -21.83
N LEU A 25 77.45 -34.98 -20.96
CA LEU A 25 77.40 -35.15 -19.50
C LEU A 25 76.07 -34.71 -18.86
N VAL A 26 75.15 -34.12 -19.63
CA VAL A 26 73.75 -34.03 -19.22
C VAL A 26 73.08 -35.40 -19.46
N PRO A 27 72.57 -36.09 -18.43
CA PRO A 27 71.78 -37.29 -18.66
C PRO A 27 70.48 -36.90 -19.38
N ARG A 28 70.24 -37.47 -20.56
CA ARG A 28 68.89 -37.50 -21.13
C ARG A 28 68.04 -38.41 -20.24
N SER A 29 67.11 -37.85 -19.47
CA SER A 29 65.96 -38.65 -19.05
C SER A 29 65.17 -39.02 -20.31
N THR A 30 64.84 -40.30 -20.47
CA THR A 30 63.83 -40.73 -21.43
C THR A 30 62.49 -40.40 -20.80
N THR A 31 61.94 -39.23 -21.16
CA THR A 31 60.64 -38.76 -20.69
C THR A 31 59.55 -39.53 -21.41
N ASP A 32 59.35 -40.77 -20.98
CA ASP A 32 58.29 -41.63 -21.46
C ASP A 32 56.96 -41.23 -20.78
N CYS A 33 55.85 -41.42 -21.49
CA CYS A 33 54.51 -41.37 -20.93
C CYS A 33 54.20 -42.69 -20.20
N VAL A 34 53.26 -42.65 -19.26
CA VAL A 34 52.80 -43.82 -18.48
C VAL A 34 51.36 -44.18 -18.80
N MET A 35 50.55 -43.19 -19.22
CA MET A 35 49.14 -43.34 -19.55
C MET A 35 48.86 -42.72 -20.91
N PHE A 36 48.19 -43.45 -21.80
CA PHE A 36 47.81 -42.94 -23.13
C PHE A 36 46.57 -43.68 -23.67
N GLY A 37 45.61 -42.93 -24.18
CA GLY A 37 44.33 -43.43 -24.66
C GLY A 37 43.29 -43.73 -23.57
N MET A 38 42.03 -43.85 -23.99
CA MET A 38 40.86 -44.08 -23.13
C MET A 38 40.40 -45.56 -23.17
N CYS A 39 40.61 -46.25 -22.06
CA CYS A 39 40.11 -47.60 -21.80
C CYS A 39 38.65 -47.56 -21.29
N ASN A 40 37.82 -48.46 -21.81
CA ASN A 40 36.39 -48.58 -21.49
C ASN A 40 35.60 -47.23 -21.55
N GLN A 41 36.06 -46.29 -22.38
CA GLN A 41 35.52 -44.93 -22.54
C GLN A 41 35.43 -44.08 -21.25
N LYS A 42 36.12 -44.48 -20.16
CA LYS A 42 36.04 -43.80 -18.85
C LYS A 42 37.34 -43.73 -18.04
N GLN A 43 38.36 -44.53 -18.35
CA GLN A 43 39.61 -44.59 -17.58
C GLN A 43 40.80 -44.52 -18.53
N TYR A 44 41.92 -43.93 -18.10
CA TYR A 44 43.14 -43.93 -18.91
C TYR A 44 43.74 -45.34 -19.01
N CYS A 45 44.32 -45.69 -20.16
CA CYS A 45 45.04 -46.95 -20.32
C CYS A 45 46.50 -46.83 -19.83
N LEU A 46 47.01 -47.85 -19.13
CA LEU A 46 48.43 -48.00 -18.78
C LEU A 46 49.23 -48.36 -20.04
N VAL A 47 49.87 -47.37 -20.66
CA VAL A 47 50.62 -47.51 -21.92
C VAL A 47 51.90 -46.70 -21.84
N ASN A 48 53.04 -47.39 -21.75
CA ASN A 48 54.34 -46.76 -21.78
C ASN A 48 54.75 -46.45 -23.23
N HIS A 49 54.83 -45.17 -23.59
CA HIS A 49 55.22 -44.74 -24.95
C HIS A 49 55.96 -43.38 -24.94
N PRO A 50 56.78 -43.04 -25.94
CA PRO A 50 57.33 -41.69 -26.08
C PRO A 50 56.22 -40.69 -26.46
N PRO A 51 56.27 -39.42 -26.00
CA PRO A 51 55.23 -38.44 -26.28
C PRO A 51 55.07 -38.14 -27.78
N VAL A 52 53.82 -37.90 -28.19
CA VAL A 52 53.36 -37.83 -29.58
C VAL A 52 52.90 -36.41 -29.92
N SER A 53 52.98 -36.01 -31.19
CA SER A 53 52.45 -34.73 -31.66
C SER A 53 50.93 -34.77 -31.74
N VAL A 54 50.23 -34.03 -30.87
CA VAL A 54 48.77 -33.93 -30.85
C VAL A 54 48.29 -32.96 -31.93
N PRO A 55 47.37 -33.34 -32.84
CA PRO A 55 46.87 -32.45 -33.88
C PRO A 55 45.71 -31.58 -33.39
N GLY A 56 45.78 -30.27 -33.65
CA GLY A 56 44.72 -29.29 -33.41
C GLY A 56 45.02 -28.28 -32.30
N ASN A 57 44.12 -27.30 -32.11
CA ASN A 57 44.30 -26.23 -31.12
C ASN A 57 43.88 -26.62 -29.70
N ALA A 58 43.10 -27.70 -29.52
CA ALA A 58 42.46 -28.05 -28.26
C ALA A 58 43.42 -28.09 -27.05
N LEU A 59 44.67 -28.55 -27.25
CA LEU A 59 45.70 -28.53 -26.21
C LEU A 59 46.04 -27.11 -25.70
N LYS A 60 46.10 -26.13 -26.61
CA LYS A 60 46.36 -24.72 -26.27
C LYS A 60 45.12 -24.06 -25.68
N GLU A 61 43.94 -24.36 -26.19
CA GLU A 61 42.67 -23.79 -25.70
C GLU A 61 42.29 -24.35 -24.30
N LEU A 62 42.61 -25.62 -24.02
CA LEU A 62 42.26 -26.31 -22.78
C LEU A 62 43.34 -26.23 -21.68
N CYS A 63 44.64 -26.28 -22.05
CA CYS A 63 45.77 -26.35 -21.10
C CYS A 63 46.80 -25.21 -21.25
N ASP A 64 46.63 -24.28 -22.20
CA ASP A 64 47.58 -23.19 -22.51
C ASP A 64 49.02 -23.64 -22.84
N VAL A 65 49.17 -24.82 -23.45
CA VAL A 65 50.48 -25.37 -23.81
C VAL A 65 50.80 -25.22 -25.30
N ASP A 66 51.83 -24.44 -25.63
CA ASP A 66 52.32 -24.22 -27.01
C ASP A 66 53.11 -25.40 -27.61
N SER A 67 53.54 -26.37 -26.80
CA SER A 67 54.26 -27.55 -27.30
C SER A 67 53.28 -28.61 -27.82
N PRO A 68 53.32 -28.99 -29.12
CA PRO A 68 52.43 -30.01 -29.67
C PRO A 68 52.80 -31.45 -29.24
N VAL A 69 54.01 -31.68 -28.70
CA VAL A 69 54.49 -33.00 -28.29
C VAL A 69 54.10 -33.26 -26.84
N GLN A 70 53.17 -34.21 -26.61
CA GLN A 70 52.53 -34.49 -25.31
C GLN A 70 52.20 -35.98 -25.10
N CYS A 71 51.71 -36.32 -23.92
CA CYS A 71 51.35 -37.68 -23.48
C CYS A 71 49.85 -38.01 -23.54
N CYS A 72 49.07 -37.39 -24.43
CA CYS A 72 47.63 -37.64 -24.53
C CYS A 72 47.09 -37.61 -25.97
N ASP A 73 45.93 -38.22 -26.19
CA ASP A 73 45.20 -38.18 -27.47
C ASP A 73 43.96 -37.24 -27.45
N GLN A 74 43.25 -37.17 -28.58
CA GLN A 74 42.06 -36.31 -28.71
C GLN A 74 40.83 -36.81 -27.93
N ASP A 75 40.75 -38.08 -27.52
CA ASP A 75 39.61 -38.62 -26.78
C ASP A 75 39.82 -38.47 -25.27
N GLN A 76 41.07 -38.53 -24.80
CA GLN A 76 41.46 -38.05 -23.46
C GLN A 76 41.17 -36.55 -23.30
N LEU A 77 41.51 -35.73 -24.30
CA LEU A 77 41.24 -34.28 -24.25
C LEU A 77 39.74 -33.95 -24.17
N LYS A 78 38.87 -34.69 -24.87
CA LYS A 78 37.40 -34.51 -24.76
C LYS A 78 36.84 -34.91 -23.40
N GLY A 79 37.42 -35.94 -22.77
CA GLY A 79 37.09 -36.30 -21.38
C GLY A 79 37.44 -35.15 -20.43
N LEU A 80 38.68 -34.67 -20.53
CA LEU A 80 39.19 -33.55 -19.73
C LEU A 80 38.40 -32.25 -19.95
N GLU A 81 37.95 -31.98 -21.18
CA GLU A 81 37.06 -30.86 -21.51
C GLU A 81 35.72 -30.95 -20.77
N SER A 82 35.11 -32.14 -20.71
CA SER A 82 33.87 -32.37 -19.96
C SER A 82 34.05 -32.16 -18.45
N ASP A 83 35.17 -32.61 -17.88
CA ASP A 83 35.46 -32.44 -16.45
C ASP A 83 35.73 -30.95 -16.12
N PHE A 84 36.38 -30.22 -17.02
CA PHE A 84 36.68 -28.79 -16.86
C PHE A 84 35.45 -27.88 -16.96
N VAL A 85 34.33 -28.33 -17.54
CA VAL A 85 33.06 -27.58 -17.48
C VAL A 85 32.54 -27.51 -16.03
N MET A 86 32.59 -28.61 -15.28
CA MET A 86 32.18 -28.63 -13.87
C MET A 86 33.19 -27.87 -12.98
N LEU A 87 34.49 -28.10 -13.21
CA LEU A 87 35.56 -27.38 -12.50
C LEU A 87 35.46 -25.86 -12.73
N GLY A 88 35.10 -25.45 -13.95
CA GLY A 88 34.90 -24.06 -14.37
C GLY A 88 33.56 -23.45 -13.93
N PHE A 89 32.61 -24.25 -13.45
CA PHE A 89 31.41 -23.74 -12.76
C PHE A 89 31.72 -23.46 -11.29
N LEU A 90 32.55 -24.28 -10.64
CA LEU A 90 32.84 -24.19 -9.20
C LEU A 90 33.99 -23.23 -8.83
N LEU A 91 35.04 -23.14 -9.67
CA LEU A 91 36.30 -22.45 -9.29
C LEU A 91 36.57 -21.16 -10.07
N ARG A 92 35.61 -20.70 -10.88
CA ARG A 92 35.76 -19.55 -11.76
C ARG A 92 35.12 -18.30 -11.16
N ALA A 93 35.77 -17.76 -10.14
CA ALA A 93 35.48 -16.41 -9.67
C ALA A 93 35.62 -15.40 -10.84
N ALA A 94 34.86 -14.30 -10.78
CA ALA A 94 34.84 -13.31 -11.85
C ALA A 94 36.17 -12.55 -12.01
N ASP A 95 36.85 -12.30 -10.88
CA ASP A 95 37.98 -11.36 -10.81
C ASP A 95 39.36 -12.03 -10.66
N ASP A 96 39.43 -13.27 -10.15
CA ASP A 96 40.67 -14.06 -10.14
C ASP A 96 40.46 -15.48 -10.70
N LEU A 97 41.30 -15.84 -11.67
CA LEU A 97 41.30 -17.15 -12.32
C LEU A 97 42.45 -18.05 -11.80
N THR A 98 43.23 -17.60 -10.81
CA THR A 98 44.42 -18.32 -10.30
C THR A 98 44.07 -19.69 -9.71
N CYS A 99 42.96 -19.82 -8.97
CA CYS A 99 42.45 -21.10 -8.49
C CYS A 99 42.12 -22.06 -9.65
N TYR A 100 41.24 -21.65 -10.57
CA TYR A 100 40.84 -22.45 -11.73
C TYR A 100 42.04 -22.84 -12.60
N ASN A 101 42.91 -21.89 -12.97
CA ASN A 101 44.09 -22.15 -13.79
C ASN A 101 45.06 -23.11 -13.08
N GLY A 102 45.34 -22.90 -11.79
CA GLY A 102 46.22 -23.79 -11.03
C GLY A 102 45.71 -25.23 -10.94
N MET A 103 44.40 -25.40 -10.77
CA MET A 103 43.73 -26.71 -10.76
C MET A 103 43.70 -27.36 -12.15
N ARG A 104 43.30 -26.62 -13.18
CA ARG A 104 43.37 -26.99 -14.60
C ARG A 104 44.77 -27.48 -14.97
N ASP A 105 45.80 -26.73 -14.60
CA ASP A 105 47.20 -27.07 -14.86
C ASP A 105 47.64 -28.36 -14.17
N ILE A 106 47.10 -28.70 -12.98
CA ILE A 106 47.36 -29.99 -12.32
C ILE A 106 46.75 -31.15 -13.12
N PHE A 107 45.50 -31.03 -13.56
CA PHE A 107 44.87 -32.10 -14.34
C PHE A 107 45.50 -32.25 -15.74
N CYS A 108 45.91 -31.14 -16.37
CA CYS A 108 46.73 -31.16 -17.58
C CYS A 108 48.12 -31.78 -17.34
N ASP A 109 48.76 -31.50 -16.19
CA ASP A 109 50.03 -32.13 -15.78
C ASP A 109 49.89 -33.66 -15.64
N ILE A 110 48.76 -34.15 -15.11
CA ILE A 110 48.44 -35.58 -14.95
C ILE A 110 48.13 -36.25 -16.31
N ALA A 111 47.22 -35.66 -17.08
CA ALA A 111 46.67 -36.26 -18.28
C ALA A 111 47.61 -36.18 -19.50
N CYS A 112 48.27 -35.04 -19.70
CA CYS A 112 48.93 -34.71 -20.97
C CYS A 112 50.42 -34.39 -20.88
N SER A 113 51.00 -34.09 -19.71
CA SER A 113 52.38 -33.58 -19.63
C SER A 113 53.42 -34.47 -20.33
N SER A 114 54.22 -33.89 -21.22
CA SER A 114 55.40 -34.53 -21.84
C SER A 114 56.45 -35.09 -20.85
N ARG A 115 56.32 -34.84 -19.54
CA ARG A 115 57.15 -35.41 -18.46
C ARG A 115 56.37 -36.34 -17.51
N GLN A 116 55.27 -36.93 -17.98
CA GLN A 116 54.32 -37.70 -17.16
C GLN A 116 54.98 -38.73 -16.22
N SER A 117 56.01 -39.47 -16.67
CA SER A 117 56.72 -40.47 -15.84
C SER A 117 57.51 -39.91 -14.65
N GLU A 118 57.80 -38.61 -14.61
CA GLU A 118 58.45 -37.96 -13.47
C GLU A 118 57.41 -37.54 -12.40
N LEU A 119 56.18 -37.25 -12.84
CA LEU A 119 55.09 -36.68 -12.04
C LEU A 119 54.05 -37.71 -11.57
N VAL A 120 53.68 -38.67 -12.44
CA VAL A 120 52.63 -39.67 -12.23
C VAL A 120 53.24 -41.06 -12.16
N LYS A 121 52.85 -41.83 -11.15
CA LYS A 121 53.16 -43.25 -11.01
C LYS A 121 51.87 -44.04 -10.85
N VAL A 122 51.55 -44.92 -11.80
CA VAL A 122 50.41 -45.84 -11.66
C VAL A 122 50.66 -46.82 -10.51
N THR A 123 49.70 -46.93 -9.59
CA THR A 123 49.74 -47.83 -8.43
C THR A 123 48.78 -49.00 -8.55
N GLY A 124 47.71 -48.86 -9.33
CA GLY A 124 46.72 -49.91 -9.62
C GLY A 124 46.21 -49.83 -11.05
N HIS A 125 45.99 -50.99 -11.67
CA HIS A 125 45.38 -51.13 -12.99
C HIS A 125 44.61 -52.47 -13.09
N ASN A 126 43.60 -52.53 -13.96
CA ASN A 126 42.92 -53.77 -14.33
C ASN A 126 43.81 -54.60 -15.28
N VAL A 127 44.01 -55.87 -14.94
CA VAL A 127 44.88 -56.81 -15.69
C VAL A 127 44.28 -57.24 -17.03
N THR A 128 42.95 -57.20 -17.20
CA THR A 128 42.32 -57.61 -18.48
C THR A 128 42.36 -56.52 -19.54
N ASP A 129 42.12 -55.26 -19.14
CA ASP A 129 41.84 -54.17 -20.07
C ASP A 129 42.96 -53.11 -20.09
N GLY A 130 43.92 -53.17 -19.16
CA GLY A 130 44.96 -52.15 -18.99
C GLY A 130 44.48 -50.83 -18.37
N ALA A 131 43.20 -50.71 -18.02
CA ALA A 131 42.61 -49.51 -17.43
C ALA A 131 43.24 -49.18 -16.07
N VAL A 132 43.69 -47.94 -15.88
CA VAL A 132 44.28 -47.43 -14.63
C VAL A 132 43.18 -47.23 -13.58
N THR A 133 43.41 -47.76 -12.37
CA THR A 133 42.47 -47.66 -11.25
C THR A 133 42.98 -46.76 -10.11
N SER A 134 44.29 -46.60 -9.95
CA SER A 134 44.87 -45.64 -9.00
C SER A 134 46.26 -45.15 -9.43
N ILE A 135 46.55 -43.90 -9.09
CA ILE A 135 47.82 -43.20 -9.36
C ILE A 135 48.37 -42.52 -8.11
N ASP A 136 49.68 -42.33 -8.07
CA ASP A 136 50.45 -41.49 -7.14
C ASP A 136 50.97 -40.29 -7.95
N PHE A 137 50.57 -39.07 -7.57
CA PHE A 137 50.92 -37.82 -8.28
C PHE A 137 51.74 -36.88 -7.40
N ARG A 138 52.86 -36.40 -7.95
CA ARG A 138 53.87 -35.63 -7.21
C ARG A 138 53.70 -34.13 -7.39
N LEU A 139 52.84 -33.53 -6.58
CA LEU A 139 52.69 -32.08 -6.49
C LEU A 139 53.76 -31.46 -5.55
N SER A 140 54.36 -30.35 -5.97
CA SER A 140 55.24 -29.54 -5.10
C SER A 140 54.41 -28.82 -4.04
N ARG A 141 54.82 -28.86 -2.76
CA ARG A 141 54.14 -28.17 -1.65
C ARG A 141 53.90 -26.68 -1.93
N ASN A 142 54.82 -26.01 -2.61
CA ASN A 142 54.64 -24.59 -2.94
C ASN A 142 53.60 -24.36 -4.06
N LYS A 143 53.50 -25.26 -5.07
CA LYS A 143 52.42 -25.21 -6.08
C LYS A 143 51.07 -25.54 -5.41
N ALA A 144 51.04 -26.53 -4.52
CA ALA A 144 49.86 -26.90 -3.74
C ALA A 144 49.35 -25.74 -2.87
N GLN A 145 50.23 -25.09 -2.10
CA GLN A 145 49.83 -24.03 -1.17
C GLN A 145 49.29 -22.80 -1.92
N VAL A 146 49.97 -22.33 -2.97
CA VAL A 146 49.50 -21.16 -3.76
C VAL A 146 48.12 -21.41 -4.38
N ILE A 147 47.84 -22.64 -4.82
CA ILE A 147 46.53 -23.01 -5.37
C ILE A 147 45.48 -23.08 -4.26
N TYR A 148 45.81 -23.69 -3.11
CA TYR A 148 44.92 -23.71 -1.95
C TYR A 148 44.60 -22.27 -1.48
N ASP A 149 45.59 -21.41 -1.32
CA ASP A 149 45.40 -20.02 -0.85
C ASP A 149 44.48 -19.25 -1.80
N ALA A 150 44.67 -19.39 -3.12
CA ALA A 150 43.82 -18.76 -4.13
C ALA A 150 42.39 -19.35 -4.17
N CYS A 151 42.21 -20.65 -3.97
CA CYS A 151 40.89 -21.28 -3.92
C CYS A 151 40.14 -20.99 -2.62
N ASN A 152 40.86 -20.86 -1.49
CA ASN A 152 40.28 -20.56 -0.19
C ASN A 152 39.87 -19.08 -0.08
N ALA A 153 40.38 -18.20 -0.95
CA ALA A 153 39.96 -16.81 -1.08
C ALA A 153 38.68 -16.62 -1.93
N ILE A 154 38.15 -17.69 -2.53
CA ILE A 154 36.84 -17.66 -3.19
C ILE A 154 35.76 -17.90 -2.14
N ASP A 155 34.82 -16.96 -2.03
CA ASP A 155 33.55 -17.17 -1.35
C ASP A 155 32.43 -16.64 -2.25
N ASP A 156 31.54 -17.52 -2.69
CA ASP A 156 30.47 -17.22 -3.64
C ASP A 156 29.10 -17.24 -2.95
N LEU A 157 28.26 -16.24 -3.23
CA LEU A 157 26.96 -16.06 -2.57
C LEU A 157 25.98 -17.24 -2.76
N PHE A 158 26.21 -18.12 -3.73
CA PHE A 158 25.36 -19.28 -4.03
C PHE A 158 26.03 -20.64 -3.73
N LEU A 159 27.35 -20.74 -3.83
CA LEU A 159 28.11 -21.98 -3.63
C LEU A 159 28.88 -22.04 -2.31
N GLY A 160 29.14 -20.89 -1.67
CA GLY A 160 30.05 -20.75 -0.54
C GLY A 160 31.51 -20.97 -0.94
N ASN A 161 32.36 -21.30 0.04
CA ASN A 161 33.77 -21.57 -0.19
C ASN A 161 33.98 -22.94 -0.88
N PRO A 162 34.61 -23.00 -2.07
CA PRO A 162 34.75 -24.26 -2.82
C PRO A 162 35.74 -25.23 -2.17
N VAL A 163 36.67 -24.76 -1.32
CA VAL A 163 37.58 -25.63 -0.57
C VAL A 163 36.80 -26.40 0.49
N GLU A 164 35.97 -25.72 1.28
CA GLU A 164 35.11 -26.37 2.28
C GLU A 164 34.16 -27.39 1.61
N MET A 165 33.57 -27.03 0.46
CA MET A 165 32.69 -27.90 -0.32
C MET A 165 33.39 -29.18 -0.83
N ILE A 166 34.62 -29.07 -1.34
CA ILE A 166 35.39 -30.23 -1.84
C ILE A 166 35.87 -31.13 -0.68
N CYS A 167 36.18 -30.54 0.48
CA CYS A 167 36.66 -31.29 1.64
C CYS A 167 35.54 -31.87 2.51
N GLY A 168 34.31 -31.34 2.42
CA GLY A 168 33.16 -31.70 3.25
C GLY A 168 33.24 -31.20 4.70
N ARG A 169 34.14 -30.25 5.00
CA ARG A 169 34.36 -29.67 6.34
C ARG A 169 35.13 -28.34 6.25
N GLU A 170 34.96 -27.49 7.26
CA GLU A 170 35.67 -26.21 7.40
C GLU A 170 37.18 -26.37 7.64
N ASP A 171 37.59 -27.32 8.50
CA ASP A 171 39.00 -27.61 8.84
C ASP A 171 39.74 -28.33 7.71
N CYS A 172 39.76 -27.74 6.51
CA CYS A 172 40.53 -28.23 5.37
C CYS A 172 41.82 -27.44 5.16
N ASN A 173 42.93 -28.15 5.08
CA ASN A 173 44.22 -27.60 4.68
C ASN A 173 44.58 -28.06 3.26
N ALA A 174 45.61 -27.46 2.66
CA ALA A 174 46.06 -27.78 1.30
C ALA A 174 46.30 -29.29 1.06
N THR A 175 46.77 -30.05 2.05
CA THR A 175 46.99 -31.50 1.89
C THR A 175 45.66 -32.26 1.84
N ASP A 176 44.69 -31.85 2.65
CA ASP A 176 43.38 -32.50 2.71
C ASP A 176 42.48 -32.13 1.52
N LEU A 177 42.64 -30.94 0.94
CA LEU A 177 42.02 -30.56 -0.35
C LEU A 177 42.45 -31.51 -1.48
N PHE A 178 43.76 -31.66 -1.72
CA PHE A 178 44.27 -32.56 -2.75
C PHE A 178 44.03 -34.05 -2.45
N ARG A 179 43.87 -34.44 -1.18
CA ARG A 179 43.36 -35.77 -0.80
C ARG A 179 41.87 -35.94 -1.13
N GLY A 180 41.04 -34.94 -0.88
CA GLY A 180 39.60 -34.95 -1.17
C GLY A 180 39.34 -35.16 -2.67
N ILE A 181 40.02 -34.38 -3.51
CA ILE A 181 40.02 -34.51 -4.98
C ILE A 181 40.42 -35.92 -5.45
N GLY A 182 41.28 -36.61 -4.69
CA GLY A 182 41.76 -37.97 -4.99
C GLY A 182 40.89 -39.13 -4.47
N LYS A 183 39.78 -38.87 -3.75
CA LYS A 183 38.92 -39.94 -3.21
C LYS A 183 37.95 -40.47 -4.29
N PRO A 184 37.91 -41.79 -4.57
CA PRO A 184 36.89 -42.36 -5.44
C PRO A 184 35.52 -42.38 -4.77
N GLU A 185 34.46 -42.22 -5.57
CA GLU A 185 33.07 -42.03 -5.14
C GLU A 185 32.50 -43.15 -4.24
N SER A 186 33.10 -44.35 -4.26
CA SER A 186 32.58 -45.56 -3.61
C SER A 186 33.36 -46.03 -2.37
N SER A 187 34.31 -45.26 -1.84
CA SER A 187 35.07 -45.67 -0.64
C SER A 187 34.61 -44.95 0.62
N GLY A 188 33.76 -45.62 1.40
CA GLY A 188 33.63 -45.33 2.83
C GLY A 188 34.92 -45.64 3.60
N ASP A 189 34.89 -45.38 4.90
CA ASP A 189 36.01 -45.42 5.85
C ASP A 189 37.15 -46.40 5.58
N ASN A 190 38.38 -45.90 5.67
CA ASN A 190 39.21 -46.04 6.89
C ASN A 190 40.55 -45.30 6.68
N LEU A 191 40.86 -44.26 7.46
CA LEU A 191 42.20 -43.66 7.43
C LEU A 191 42.69 -43.17 8.80
N THR A 192 43.23 -44.10 9.58
CA THR A 192 44.17 -43.77 10.67
C THR A 192 45.48 -43.22 10.10
N THR A 193 45.94 -42.04 10.52
CA THR A 193 47.38 -41.74 10.63
C THR A 193 47.64 -40.64 11.65
N GLU A 194 48.77 -40.76 12.35
CA GLU A 194 49.20 -39.90 13.44
C GLU A 194 49.71 -38.51 13.00
N ASP A 195 49.79 -37.63 14.01
CA ASP A 195 50.48 -36.36 14.08
C ASP A 195 51.71 -36.15 13.17
N THR A 196 51.83 -34.94 12.61
CA THR A 196 52.69 -33.91 13.24
C THR A 196 52.54 -32.55 12.57
N ALA A 197 51.79 -31.64 13.22
CA ALA A 197 51.70 -30.25 12.80
C ALA A 197 52.85 -29.40 13.36
N ASN A 198 53.49 -28.59 12.51
CA ASN A 198 54.21 -27.38 12.94
C ASN A 198 54.47 -26.44 11.74
N GLY A 199 53.55 -25.49 11.55
CA GLY A 199 53.68 -24.39 10.59
C GLY A 199 52.79 -23.25 11.07
N ARG A 200 53.38 -22.07 11.32
CA ARG A 200 52.61 -20.91 11.81
C ARG A 200 51.76 -20.34 10.68
N ALA A 201 50.47 -20.18 10.93
CA ALA A 201 49.65 -19.23 10.19
C ALA A 201 50.20 -17.80 10.39
N SER A 202 50.05 -16.97 9.37
CA SER A 202 50.01 -15.52 9.48
C SER A 202 48.78 -15.08 8.72
N ALA A 203 47.81 -14.48 9.41
CA ALA A 203 46.62 -13.98 8.76
C ALA A 203 46.98 -12.83 7.82
N VAL A 204 46.35 -12.83 6.64
CA VAL A 204 46.10 -11.60 5.88
C VAL A 204 44.65 -11.25 6.18
N THR A 205 44.43 -10.10 6.80
CA THR A 205 43.10 -9.59 7.11
C THR A 205 42.41 -9.10 5.85
N GLU A 206 41.08 -9.14 5.85
CA GLU A 206 40.27 -8.41 4.87
C GLU A 206 40.60 -6.90 4.93
N GLU A 207 40.84 -6.32 3.76
CA GLU A 207 40.49 -4.93 3.46
C GLU A 207 39.84 -4.92 2.07
N LEU A 208 38.71 -5.63 1.91
CA LEU A 208 37.87 -5.42 0.74
C LEU A 208 37.13 -4.08 0.92
N GLN A 209 37.83 -3.01 0.55
CA GLN A 209 37.32 -1.65 0.38
C GLN A 209 36.34 -1.64 -0.81
N GLU A 210 35.23 -2.37 -0.73
CA GLU A 210 34.16 -2.24 -1.71
C GLU A 210 33.49 -0.88 -1.48
N THR A 211 33.70 0.01 -2.44
CA THR A 211 33.04 1.31 -2.46
C THR A 211 31.56 1.09 -2.77
N LEU A 212 30.74 0.98 -1.72
CA LEU A 212 29.29 1.04 -1.81
C LEU A 212 28.89 2.32 -2.54
N GLU A 213 28.59 2.22 -3.84
CA GLU A 213 28.13 3.37 -4.61
C GLU A 213 26.80 3.88 -4.04
N ASP A 214 26.76 5.18 -3.77
CA ASP A 214 25.62 5.94 -3.23
C ASP A 214 24.46 5.89 -4.25
N LEU A 215 23.73 4.76 -4.29
CA LEU A 215 22.65 4.43 -5.24
C LEU A 215 21.70 5.64 -5.38
N PRO A 216 21.74 6.38 -6.51
CA PRO A 216 21.30 7.77 -6.50
C PRO A 216 19.77 7.86 -6.56
N LEU A 217 19.12 7.96 -5.39
CA LEU A 217 17.67 8.14 -5.26
C LEU A 217 17.18 9.25 -6.24
N PRO A 218 16.23 8.94 -7.15
CA PRO A 218 15.91 9.79 -8.30
C PRO A 218 14.97 10.98 -7.94
N GLN A 219 15.32 11.76 -6.92
CA GLN A 219 14.60 13.00 -6.54
C GLN A 219 15.51 14.20 -6.21
N ARG A 220 16.84 14.13 -6.43
CA ARG A 220 17.80 15.23 -6.14
C ARG A 220 17.69 16.48 -7.05
N LEU A 221 16.53 16.79 -7.65
CA LEU A 221 16.33 18.03 -8.43
C LEU A 221 16.05 19.27 -7.56
N PHE A 222 15.57 19.10 -6.32
CA PHE A 222 15.34 20.20 -5.38
C PHE A 222 16.05 19.95 -4.03
N LYS A 223 17.30 20.43 -3.90
CA LYS A 223 17.97 20.61 -2.57
C LYS A 223 17.39 21.82 -1.82
N ARG A 224 16.06 21.89 -1.69
CA ARG A 224 15.33 22.75 -0.77
C ARG A 224 14.21 21.92 -0.16
N PRO A 225 14.09 21.84 1.18
CA PRO A 225 13.04 21.05 1.81
C PRO A 225 11.67 21.65 1.47
N LEU A 226 10.64 20.79 1.38
CA LEU A 226 9.29 21.19 0.94
C LEU A 226 8.72 22.35 1.78
N TRP A 227 9.05 22.42 3.07
CA TRP A 227 8.64 23.53 3.95
C TRP A 227 9.15 24.89 3.48
N LEU A 228 10.30 24.98 2.81
CA LEU A 228 10.82 26.25 2.29
C LEU A 228 10.03 26.70 1.04
N ALA A 229 9.52 25.77 0.24
CA ALA A 229 8.60 26.10 -0.85
C ALA A 229 7.26 26.59 -0.30
N MET A 230 6.69 25.89 0.69
CA MET A 230 5.45 26.31 1.38
C MET A 230 5.59 27.65 2.10
N LEU A 231 6.75 27.91 2.73
CA LEU A 231 7.03 29.20 3.36
C LEU A 231 7.13 30.32 2.33
N LEU A 232 7.75 30.08 1.17
CA LEU A 232 7.84 31.08 0.09
C LEU A 232 6.48 31.35 -0.57
N THR A 233 5.60 30.35 -0.73
CA THR A 233 4.23 30.60 -1.21
C THR A 233 3.38 31.31 -0.17
N PHE A 234 3.49 30.97 1.11
CA PHE A 234 2.83 31.70 2.20
C PHE A 234 3.28 33.16 2.31
N LEU A 235 4.60 33.41 2.25
CA LEU A 235 5.16 34.77 2.23
C LEU A 235 4.75 35.54 0.97
N GLY A 236 4.66 34.88 -0.19
CA GLY A 236 4.17 35.49 -1.42
C GLY A 236 2.69 35.87 -1.36
N LEU A 237 1.84 34.98 -0.83
CA LEU A 237 0.40 35.23 -0.69
C LEU A 237 0.11 36.29 0.39
N THR A 238 0.81 36.27 1.52
CA THR A 238 0.67 37.31 2.56
C THR A 238 1.20 38.65 2.08
N LEU A 239 2.29 38.70 1.30
CA LEU A 239 2.76 39.93 0.65
C LEU A 239 1.71 40.46 -0.35
N LEU A 240 1.13 39.60 -1.19
CA LEU A 240 0.05 40.00 -2.12
C LEU A 240 -1.19 40.52 -1.39
N PHE A 241 -1.57 39.90 -0.26
CA PHE A 241 -2.66 40.36 0.59
C PHE A 241 -2.36 41.73 1.22
N LEU A 242 -1.17 41.92 1.79
CA LEU A 242 -0.74 43.20 2.36
C LEU A 242 -0.60 44.31 1.30
N LEU A 243 -0.13 43.98 0.09
CA LEU A 243 -0.12 44.89 -1.06
C LEU A 243 -1.55 45.24 -1.52
N GLY A 244 -2.47 44.27 -1.50
CA GLY A 244 -3.90 44.50 -1.78
C GLY A 244 -4.54 45.45 -0.77
N LEU A 245 -4.28 45.24 0.53
CA LEU A 245 -4.73 46.15 1.60
C LEU A 245 -4.10 47.54 1.47
N ALA A 246 -2.79 47.64 1.20
CA ALA A 246 -2.11 48.91 1.01
C ALA A 246 -2.63 49.67 -0.23
N PHE A 247 -2.90 48.95 -1.33
CA PHE A 247 -3.50 49.52 -2.54
C PHE A 247 -4.93 50.01 -2.30
N HIS A 248 -5.74 49.22 -1.59
CA HIS A 248 -7.10 49.62 -1.17
C HIS A 248 -7.06 50.85 -0.25
N TRP A 249 -6.15 50.88 0.73
CA TRP A 249 -5.96 52.01 1.63
C TRP A 249 -5.51 53.28 0.89
N CYS A 250 -4.58 53.16 -0.05
CA CYS A 250 -4.16 54.28 -0.91
C CYS A 250 -5.31 54.80 -1.79
N ILE A 251 -6.15 53.93 -2.34
CA ILE A 251 -7.35 54.33 -3.09
C ILE A 251 -8.36 55.04 -2.17
N ASN A 252 -8.64 54.48 -0.99
CA ASN A 252 -9.59 55.07 -0.05
C ASN A 252 -9.10 56.46 0.42
N ARG A 253 -7.82 56.58 0.76
CA ARG A 253 -7.18 57.84 1.13
C ARG A 253 -7.17 58.86 -0.01
N GLN A 254 -6.88 58.44 -1.26
CA GLN A 254 -7.04 59.33 -2.42
C GLN A 254 -8.50 59.77 -2.61
N SER A 255 -9.49 58.93 -2.26
CA SER A 255 -10.90 59.33 -2.29
C SER A 255 -11.24 60.33 -1.17
N GLU A 256 -10.67 60.18 0.03
CA GLU A 256 -10.82 61.12 1.15
C GLU A 256 -10.21 62.49 0.79
N ASP A 257 -8.94 62.52 0.35
CA ASP A 257 -8.26 63.73 -0.14
C ASP A 257 -9.01 64.38 -1.33
N SER A 258 -9.63 63.58 -2.21
CA SER A 258 -10.46 64.08 -3.32
C SER A 258 -11.79 64.65 -2.84
N THR A 259 -12.45 64.05 -1.84
CA THR A 259 -13.69 64.60 -1.27
C THR A 259 -13.44 65.91 -0.51
N ALA A 260 -12.26 66.08 0.10
CA ALA A 260 -11.83 67.36 0.68
C ALA A 260 -11.56 68.44 -0.38
N ALA A 261 -11.13 68.06 -1.60
CA ALA A 261 -10.93 68.99 -2.73
C ALA A 261 -12.21 69.36 -3.48
N GLY A 262 -13.26 68.53 -3.38
CA GLY A 262 -14.61 68.82 -3.84
C GLY A 262 -14.93 68.34 -5.27
N SER A 263 -16.14 67.76 -5.40
CA SER A 263 -16.77 67.22 -6.61
C SER A 263 -16.49 65.74 -6.95
N TYR A 264 -17.53 65.10 -7.49
CA TYR A 264 -17.68 63.69 -7.87
C TYR A 264 -17.57 62.63 -6.77
N SER A 265 -18.72 62.04 -6.44
CA SER A 265 -18.78 60.66 -5.97
C SER A 265 -18.33 59.71 -7.09
N PRO A 266 -17.57 58.64 -6.78
CA PRO A 266 -17.07 57.73 -7.80
C PRO A 266 -18.22 56.97 -8.48
N PRO A 267 -18.18 56.77 -9.81
CA PRO A 267 -19.24 56.05 -10.51
C PRO A 267 -19.29 54.59 -10.04
N ILE A 268 -20.47 54.14 -9.62
CA ILE A 268 -20.72 52.76 -9.15
C ILE A 268 -20.10 51.77 -10.16
N GLY A 269 -19.05 51.06 -9.71
CA GLY A 269 -18.20 50.25 -10.58
C GLY A 269 -18.94 49.13 -11.29
N CYS A 270 -18.40 48.66 -12.42
CA CYS A 270 -19.04 47.58 -13.18
C CYS A 270 -19.21 46.31 -12.33
N TYR A 271 -18.19 45.97 -11.52
CA TYR A 271 -18.23 44.82 -10.62
C TYR A 271 -19.32 44.92 -9.53
N SER A 272 -19.56 46.08 -8.92
CA SER A 272 -20.63 46.22 -7.91
C SER A 272 -22.03 46.22 -8.53
N LYS A 273 -22.19 46.72 -9.77
CA LYS A 273 -23.43 46.54 -10.55
C LYS A 273 -23.69 45.07 -10.90
N VAL A 274 -22.66 44.33 -11.31
CA VAL A 274 -22.75 42.89 -11.60
C VAL A 274 -23.06 42.11 -10.32
N GLY A 275 -22.36 42.38 -9.22
CA GLY A 275 -22.61 41.76 -7.91
C GLY A 275 -24.03 41.97 -7.41
N ALA A 276 -24.53 43.22 -7.42
CA ALA A 276 -25.90 43.53 -7.05
C ALA A 276 -26.94 42.86 -7.98
N THR A 277 -26.64 42.73 -9.27
CA THR A 277 -27.51 42.01 -10.23
C THR A 277 -27.54 40.51 -9.96
N ILE A 278 -26.40 39.89 -9.65
CA ILE A 278 -26.30 38.47 -9.28
C ILE A 278 -27.03 38.21 -7.96
N GLN A 279 -26.82 39.04 -6.93
CA GLN A 279 -27.47 38.92 -5.62
C GLN A 279 -29.00 39.09 -5.73
N PHE A 280 -29.47 40.12 -6.43
CA PHE A 280 -30.91 40.30 -6.65
C PHE A 280 -31.52 39.16 -7.48
N GLY A 281 -30.79 38.67 -8.49
CA GLY A 281 -31.21 37.53 -9.32
C GLY A 281 -31.30 36.22 -8.54
N SER A 282 -30.33 35.92 -7.68
CA SER A 282 -30.33 34.70 -6.86
C SER A 282 -31.39 34.75 -5.76
N THR A 283 -31.52 35.87 -5.03
CA THR A 283 -32.60 36.08 -4.06
C THR A 283 -33.97 35.94 -4.70
N TRP A 284 -34.19 36.52 -5.89
CA TRP A 284 -35.44 36.34 -6.64
C TRP A 284 -35.70 34.89 -7.06
N LEU A 285 -34.66 34.18 -7.53
CA LEU A 285 -34.75 32.78 -7.93
C LEU A 285 -35.15 31.88 -6.76
N PHE A 286 -34.43 31.98 -5.64
CA PHE A 286 -34.69 31.16 -4.45
C PHE A 286 -36.01 31.55 -3.76
N ALA A 287 -36.39 32.83 -3.69
CA ALA A 287 -37.70 33.22 -3.18
C ALA A 287 -38.85 32.65 -4.04
N ARG A 288 -38.71 32.70 -5.37
CA ARG A 288 -39.70 32.12 -6.30
C ARG A 288 -39.77 30.60 -6.20
N GLN A 289 -38.64 29.93 -6.00
CA GLN A 289 -38.54 28.49 -5.82
C GLN A 289 -39.15 28.05 -4.48
N GLY A 290 -38.82 28.72 -3.37
CA GLY A 290 -39.44 28.51 -2.06
C GLY A 290 -40.96 28.71 -2.08
N ALA A 291 -41.45 29.78 -2.72
CA ALA A 291 -42.88 30.03 -2.91
C ALA A 291 -43.60 28.91 -3.69
N LEU A 292 -42.93 28.32 -4.69
CA LEU A 292 -43.48 27.21 -5.48
C LEU A 292 -43.56 25.92 -4.65
N VAL A 293 -42.50 25.61 -3.91
CA VAL A 293 -42.43 24.45 -3.01
C VAL A 293 -43.47 24.57 -1.89
N ALA A 294 -43.55 25.72 -1.22
CA ALA A 294 -44.45 25.94 -0.09
C ALA A 294 -45.94 25.90 -0.47
N ARG A 295 -46.26 26.22 -1.74
CA ARG A 295 -47.61 26.10 -2.33
C ARG A 295 -48.00 24.65 -2.66
N PHE A 296 -47.04 23.79 -3.01
CA PHE A 296 -47.30 22.40 -3.42
C PHE A 296 -46.38 21.35 -2.71
N PRO A 297 -46.23 21.38 -1.38
CA PRO A 297 -45.18 20.62 -0.69
C PRO A 297 -45.35 19.10 -0.82
N ARG A 298 -46.60 18.60 -0.83
CA ARG A 298 -46.91 17.17 -1.01
C ARG A 298 -46.52 16.64 -2.39
N MET A 299 -46.64 17.46 -3.44
CA MET A 299 -46.25 17.08 -4.81
C MET A 299 -44.73 17.16 -4.98
N THR A 300 -44.09 18.16 -4.36
CA THR A 300 -42.62 18.27 -4.32
C THR A 300 -42.01 17.05 -3.64
N LEU A 301 -42.50 16.67 -2.46
CA LEU A 301 -42.02 15.48 -1.74
C LEU A 301 -42.18 14.19 -2.54
N LEU A 302 -43.36 13.97 -3.15
CA LEU A 302 -43.62 12.80 -3.99
C LEU A 302 -42.67 12.75 -5.20
N LEU A 303 -42.40 13.88 -5.85
CA LEU A 303 -41.44 13.96 -6.95
C LEU A 303 -40.00 13.70 -6.49
N THR A 304 -39.57 14.23 -5.34
CA THR A 304 -38.23 13.93 -4.80
C THR A 304 -38.08 12.46 -4.40
N VAL A 305 -39.11 11.82 -3.84
CA VAL A 305 -39.07 10.38 -3.50
C VAL A 305 -38.99 9.51 -4.76
N ILE A 306 -39.66 9.89 -5.86
CA ILE A 306 -39.52 9.19 -7.15
C ILE A 306 -38.09 9.33 -7.70
N LEU A 307 -37.48 10.51 -7.64
CA LEU A 307 -36.10 10.72 -8.09
C LEU A 307 -35.09 9.93 -7.24
N LEU A 308 -35.26 9.91 -5.91
CA LEU A 308 -34.48 9.07 -4.99
C LEU A 308 -34.60 7.58 -5.36
N ALA A 309 -35.81 7.07 -5.60
CA ALA A 309 -36.03 5.68 -5.96
C ALA A 309 -35.38 5.29 -7.30
N VAL A 310 -35.35 6.21 -8.27
CA VAL A 310 -34.65 6.01 -9.55
C VAL A 310 -33.13 6.00 -9.35
N ALA A 311 -32.56 6.90 -8.55
CA ALA A 311 -31.12 6.91 -8.26
C ALA A 311 -30.67 5.64 -7.49
N CYS A 312 -31.41 5.26 -6.46
CA CYS A 312 -31.13 4.04 -5.68
C CYS A 312 -31.36 2.73 -6.47
N CYS A 313 -32.03 2.74 -7.62
CA CYS A 313 -32.14 1.55 -8.48
C CYS A 313 -30.77 1.00 -8.92
N GLY A 314 -29.74 1.87 -8.98
CA GLY A 314 -28.37 1.46 -9.28
C GLY A 314 -27.71 0.51 -8.27
N PHE A 315 -28.26 0.35 -7.06
CA PHE A 315 -27.77 -0.66 -6.10
C PHE A 315 -27.88 -2.11 -6.63
N LEU A 316 -28.70 -2.37 -7.65
CA LEU A 316 -28.76 -3.67 -8.34
C LEU A 316 -27.46 -4.04 -9.08
N ARG A 317 -26.48 -3.13 -9.18
CA ARG A 317 -25.13 -3.37 -9.71
C ARG A 317 -24.01 -3.07 -8.72
N PHE A 318 -24.34 -2.96 -7.43
CA PHE A 318 -23.38 -2.58 -6.40
C PHE A 318 -22.23 -3.60 -6.31
N ARG A 319 -21.00 -3.09 -6.34
CA ARG A 319 -19.74 -3.83 -6.22
C ARG A 319 -18.81 -3.05 -5.30
N VAL A 320 -18.01 -3.77 -4.52
CA VAL A 320 -17.01 -3.20 -3.62
C VAL A 320 -15.65 -3.78 -3.98
N THR A 321 -14.65 -2.94 -4.21
CA THR A 321 -13.25 -3.37 -4.33
C THR A 321 -12.63 -3.46 -2.93
N THR A 322 -12.04 -4.61 -2.63
CA THR A 322 -11.30 -4.87 -1.37
C THR A 322 -9.80 -5.13 -1.60
N ASP A 323 -9.37 -5.34 -2.85
CA ASP A 323 -7.95 -5.49 -3.18
C ASP A 323 -7.19 -4.19 -2.87
N PRO A 324 -6.14 -4.21 -2.01
CA PRO A 324 -5.31 -3.04 -1.78
C PRO A 324 -4.61 -2.57 -3.06
N VAL A 325 -4.21 -3.46 -3.98
CA VAL A 325 -3.46 -3.03 -5.17
C VAL A 325 -4.35 -2.20 -6.10
N GLU A 326 -5.62 -2.55 -6.29
CA GLU A 326 -6.63 -1.73 -7.00
C GLU A 326 -6.94 -0.42 -6.25
N LEU A 327 -6.95 -0.45 -4.91
CA LEU A 327 -7.31 0.70 -4.09
C LEU A 327 -6.23 1.80 -4.09
N TRP A 328 -4.95 1.40 -4.00
CA TRP A 328 -3.82 2.31 -3.74
C TRP A 328 -2.95 2.64 -4.98
N SER A 329 -3.10 1.95 -6.13
CA SER A 329 -2.26 2.19 -7.32
C SER A 329 -3.06 2.45 -8.61
N ASP A 330 -2.73 3.52 -9.36
CA ASP A 330 -3.37 3.80 -10.65
C ASP A 330 -3.04 2.70 -11.69
N PRO A 331 -4.01 2.18 -12.45
CA PRO A 331 -3.79 1.09 -13.41
C PRO A 331 -2.82 1.42 -14.56
N ASN A 332 -2.57 2.71 -14.85
CA ASN A 332 -1.61 3.18 -15.86
C ASN A 332 -0.26 3.58 -15.25
N SER A 333 -0.10 3.47 -13.92
CA SER A 333 1.17 3.77 -13.26
C SER A 333 2.28 2.84 -13.75
N ARG A 334 3.52 3.35 -13.81
CA ARG A 334 4.67 2.57 -14.26
C ARG A 334 4.81 1.23 -13.52
N ALA A 335 4.60 1.23 -12.20
CA ALA A 335 4.66 0.01 -11.39
C ALA A 335 3.56 -1.01 -11.75
N ARG A 336 2.34 -0.57 -12.11
CA ARG A 336 1.29 -1.46 -12.62
C ARG A 336 1.63 -2.05 -13.99
N LEU A 337 2.24 -1.26 -14.87
CA LEU A 337 2.69 -1.73 -16.19
C LEU A 337 3.86 -2.72 -16.06
N GLU A 338 4.82 -2.45 -15.19
CA GLU A 338 5.94 -3.36 -14.89
C GLU A 338 5.46 -4.65 -14.22
N LYS A 339 4.50 -4.57 -13.29
CA LYS A 339 3.83 -5.75 -12.73
C LYS A 339 3.08 -6.55 -13.80
N ALA A 340 2.28 -5.91 -14.65
CA ALA A 340 1.53 -6.61 -15.70
C ALA A 340 2.47 -7.34 -16.68
N TYR A 341 3.58 -6.69 -17.07
CA TYR A 341 4.62 -7.31 -17.89
C TYR A 341 5.26 -8.51 -17.18
N PHE A 342 5.58 -8.39 -15.89
CA PHE A 342 6.11 -9.50 -15.09
C PHE A 342 5.11 -10.67 -15.00
N ASP A 343 3.87 -10.39 -14.62
CA ASP A 343 2.80 -11.38 -14.45
C ASP A 343 2.50 -12.12 -15.77
N GLU A 344 2.66 -11.47 -16.93
CA GLU A 344 2.52 -12.07 -18.27
C GLU A 344 3.71 -12.99 -18.65
N HIS A 345 4.95 -12.59 -18.34
CA HIS A 345 6.15 -13.29 -18.81
C HIS A 345 6.66 -14.37 -17.84
N PHE A 346 6.46 -14.19 -16.54
CA PHE A 346 6.97 -15.08 -15.48
C PHE A 346 5.83 -15.74 -14.67
N GLY A 347 4.59 -15.33 -14.91
CA GLY A 347 3.46 -15.64 -14.04
C GLY A 347 3.38 -14.69 -12.83
N PRO A 348 2.22 -14.61 -12.16
CA PRO A 348 2.04 -13.77 -11.00
C PRO A 348 2.91 -14.25 -9.83
N PHE A 349 3.53 -13.29 -9.14
CA PHE A 349 4.37 -13.57 -7.95
C PHE A 349 3.61 -14.41 -6.92
N TYR A 350 4.28 -15.40 -6.32
CA TYR A 350 3.69 -16.38 -5.41
C TYR A 350 3.13 -15.74 -4.13
N ARG A 351 2.16 -16.42 -3.51
CA ARG A 351 1.66 -16.10 -2.16
C ARG A 351 2.67 -16.65 -1.15
N THR A 352 2.86 -15.94 -0.04
CA THR A 352 3.81 -16.33 1.01
C THR A 352 3.12 -16.51 2.36
N GLU A 353 3.33 -17.66 2.99
CA GLU A 353 2.92 -17.93 4.36
C GLU A 353 4.17 -18.08 5.23
N GLN A 354 4.42 -17.10 6.10
CA GLN A 354 5.64 -17.01 6.89
C GLN A 354 5.35 -17.18 8.38
N ILE A 355 6.21 -17.93 9.07
CA ILE A 355 6.21 -18.11 10.51
C ILE A 355 7.60 -17.71 11.04
N ILE A 356 7.64 -16.76 11.98
CA ILE A 356 8.86 -16.36 12.68
C ILE A 356 8.76 -16.85 14.13
N ILE A 357 9.70 -17.71 14.52
CA ILE A 357 9.67 -18.48 15.76
C ILE A 357 10.92 -18.16 16.57
N ARG A 358 10.75 -17.81 17.85
CA ARG A 358 11.87 -17.60 18.78
C ARG A 358 11.51 -18.07 20.19
N PRO A 359 12.48 -18.51 21.02
CA PRO A 359 12.21 -18.79 22.42
C PRO A 359 11.89 -17.49 23.19
N VAL A 360 11.22 -17.63 24.34
CA VAL A 360 10.99 -16.52 25.28
C VAL A 360 12.30 -16.12 25.98
N ASN A 361 13.12 -17.11 26.36
CA ASN A 361 14.44 -16.90 26.96
C ASN A 361 15.50 -17.00 25.86
N ALA A 362 16.19 -15.90 25.56
CA ALA A 362 17.22 -15.82 24.52
C ALA A 362 18.61 -15.55 25.12
N THR A 363 19.17 -16.54 25.81
CA THR A 363 20.53 -16.51 26.38
C THR A 363 21.47 -17.43 25.59
N PRO A 364 22.38 -16.90 24.75
CA PRO A 364 23.32 -17.71 23.99
C PRO A 364 24.11 -18.70 24.86
N TYR A 365 24.39 -19.88 24.33
CA TYR A 365 25.16 -20.92 25.00
C TYR A 365 26.47 -21.19 24.26
N VAL A 366 27.50 -21.64 24.99
CA VAL A 366 28.80 -21.96 24.41
C VAL A 366 28.97 -23.47 24.32
N ARG A 367 29.32 -23.98 23.13
CA ARG A 367 29.64 -25.40 22.89
C ARG A 367 30.84 -25.48 21.96
N ASN A 368 31.78 -26.38 22.24
CA ASN A 368 33.03 -26.55 21.47
C ASN A 368 33.78 -25.22 21.22
N ASN A 369 33.78 -24.32 22.21
CA ASN A 369 34.34 -22.96 22.16
C ASN A 369 33.68 -21.98 21.15
N HIS A 370 32.55 -22.36 20.54
CA HIS A 370 31.70 -21.49 19.71
C HIS A 370 30.43 -21.06 20.47
N THR A 371 29.96 -19.84 20.19
CA THR A 371 28.72 -19.25 20.71
C THR A 371 27.55 -19.56 19.80
N PHE A 372 26.49 -20.16 20.34
CA PHE A 372 25.26 -20.48 19.63
C PHE A 372 24.07 -19.71 20.22
N GLY A 373 23.24 -19.16 19.34
CA GLY A 373 21.94 -18.59 19.69
C GLY A 373 20.98 -19.68 20.20
N THR A 374 20.05 -19.31 21.07
CA THR A 374 19.08 -20.26 21.67
C THR A 374 18.17 -20.97 20.68
N VAL A 375 18.09 -20.51 19.43
CA VAL A 375 17.33 -21.18 18.37
C VAL A 375 17.99 -22.48 17.87
N PHE A 376 19.27 -22.69 18.20
CA PHE A 376 20.00 -23.90 17.87
C PHE A 376 19.85 -25.01 18.92
N ASP A 377 19.10 -24.77 20.01
CA ASP A 377 18.76 -25.84 20.96
C ASP A 377 17.93 -26.93 20.28
N LYS A 378 18.33 -28.19 20.47
CA LYS A 378 17.73 -29.36 19.82
C LYS A 378 16.26 -29.54 20.19
N ASP A 379 15.86 -29.27 21.43
CA ASP A 379 14.47 -29.42 21.84
C ASP A 379 13.58 -28.27 21.30
N PHE A 380 14.16 -27.09 21.10
CA PHE A 380 13.52 -26.00 20.34
C PHE A 380 13.36 -26.38 18.86
N LEU A 381 14.42 -26.87 18.19
CA LEU A 381 14.35 -27.30 16.78
C LEU A 381 13.35 -28.46 16.56
N LYS A 382 13.22 -29.38 17.51
CA LYS A 382 12.17 -30.42 17.50
C LYS A 382 10.76 -29.85 17.65
N SER A 383 10.60 -28.81 18.47
CA SER A 383 9.33 -28.08 18.61
C SER A 383 8.95 -27.34 17.30
N VAL A 384 9.94 -26.74 16.63
CA VAL A 384 9.77 -26.14 15.29
C VAL A 384 9.40 -27.21 14.25
N LEU A 385 9.99 -28.40 14.32
CA LEU A 385 9.70 -29.51 13.41
C LEU A 385 8.28 -30.06 13.59
N ASP A 386 7.78 -30.13 14.82
CA ASP A 386 6.37 -30.44 15.08
C ASP A 386 5.43 -29.41 14.43
N LEU A 387 5.63 -28.11 14.66
CA LEU A 387 4.82 -27.06 14.04
C LEU A 387 4.86 -27.14 12.50
N GLN A 388 6.05 -27.29 11.91
CA GLN A 388 6.22 -27.46 10.46
C GLN A 388 5.50 -28.71 9.93
N THR A 389 5.54 -29.81 10.67
CA THR A 389 4.86 -31.07 10.32
C THR A 389 3.34 -30.96 10.44
N GLN A 390 2.82 -30.24 11.43
CA GLN A 390 1.39 -29.98 11.57
C GLN A 390 0.89 -29.06 10.44
N VAL A 391 1.60 -27.96 10.17
CA VAL A 391 1.28 -26.99 9.11
C VAL A 391 1.29 -27.65 7.72
N THR A 392 2.34 -28.39 7.37
CA THR A 392 2.44 -29.03 6.05
C THR A 392 1.39 -30.13 5.82
N ARG A 393 0.80 -30.67 6.89
CA ARG A 393 -0.29 -31.65 6.85
C ARG A 393 -1.69 -31.03 6.91
N VAL A 394 -1.81 -29.69 6.98
CA VAL A 394 -3.12 -29.00 6.97
C VAL A 394 -3.89 -29.35 5.69
N ARG A 395 -5.16 -29.70 5.89
CA ARG A 395 -6.16 -29.83 4.83
C ARG A 395 -7.34 -28.91 5.12
N ALA A 396 -7.82 -28.22 4.09
CA ALA A 396 -8.99 -27.36 4.19
C ALA A 396 -10.08 -27.82 3.21
N PHE A 397 -11.35 -27.72 3.61
CA PHE A 397 -12.47 -27.99 2.71
C PHE A 397 -12.84 -26.70 1.95
N SER A 398 -12.73 -26.72 0.62
CA SER A 398 -13.14 -25.60 -0.24
C SER A 398 -14.62 -25.72 -0.58
N GLU A 399 -15.49 -24.97 0.13
CA GLU A 399 -16.94 -24.96 -0.11
C GLU A 399 -17.29 -24.66 -1.59
N VAL A 400 -16.52 -23.79 -2.25
CA VAL A 400 -16.77 -23.36 -3.64
C VAL A 400 -16.51 -24.48 -4.67
N LEU A 401 -15.62 -25.43 -4.35
CA LEU A 401 -15.26 -26.55 -5.24
C LEU A 401 -15.75 -27.92 -4.73
N GLY A 402 -16.33 -27.97 -3.53
CA GLY A 402 -16.84 -29.20 -2.91
C GLY A 402 -15.77 -30.25 -2.61
N ARG A 403 -14.50 -29.85 -2.43
CA ARG A 403 -13.36 -30.75 -2.22
C ARG A 403 -12.45 -30.35 -1.07
N GLU A 404 -11.81 -31.34 -0.43
CA GLU A 404 -10.61 -31.10 0.36
C GLU A 404 -9.46 -30.60 -0.54
N VAL A 405 -8.59 -29.77 0.05
CA VAL A 405 -7.38 -29.21 -0.53
C VAL A 405 -6.24 -29.48 0.45
N ALA A 406 -5.16 -30.09 -0.01
CA ALA A 406 -3.90 -30.21 0.73
C ALA A 406 -2.89 -29.17 0.23
N LEU A 407 -1.82 -28.92 1.00
CA LEU A 407 -0.73 -28.03 0.57
C LEU A 407 -0.13 -28.49 -0.77
N GLU A 408 -0.05 -29.80 -1.00
CA GLU A 408 0.44 -30.43 -2.24
C GLU A 408 -0.34 -30.03 -3.52
N ASP A 409 -1.60 -29.60 -3.39
CA ASP A 409 -2.45 -29.15 -4.51
C ASP A 409 -2.16 -27.70 -4.95
N ILE A 410 -1.60 -26.88 -4.04
CA ILE A 410 -1.51 -25.42 -4.19
C ILE A 410 -0.09 -24.86 -4.08
N CYS A 411 0.85 -25.59 -3.46
CA CYS A 411 2.21 -25.13 -3.21
C CYS A 411 3.01 -24.90 -4.51
N TYR A 412 3.98 -23.99 -4.46
CA TYR A 412 4.97 -23.82 -5.52
C TYR A 412 5.93 -25.01 -5.55
N LYS A 413 6.28 -25.48 -6.75
CA LYS A 413 7.06 -26.72 -6.97
C LYS A 413 8.22 -26.41 -7.93
N PRO A 414 9.42 -26.05 -7.43
CA PRO A 414 10.50 -25.51 -8.26
C PRO A 414 11.02 -26.44 -9.36
N LEU A 415 10.96 -27.76 -9.12
CA LEU A 415 11.50 -28.79 -10.01
C LEU A 415 10.42 -29.65 -10.69
N GLU A 416 9.18 -29.16 -10.79
CA GLU A 416 8.10 -29.86 -11.50
C GLU A 416 8.41 -29.93 -13.02
N PRO A 417 8.43 -31.11 -13.68
CA PRO A 417 7.88 -32.41 -13.26
C PRO A 417 8.90 -33.44 -12.72
N ALA A 418 10.17 -33.08 -12.50
CA ALA A 418 11.18 -33.98 -11.95
C ALA A 418 11.00 -34.28 -10.45
N SER A 419 10.38 -33.35 -9.71
CA SER A 419 9.89 -33.57 -8.33
C SER A 419 8.51 -32.89 -8.15
N HIS A 420 7.71 -33.43 -7.24
CA HIS A 420 6.40 -32.86 -6.84
C HIS A 420 6.38 -32.32 -5.40
N GLU A 421 7.54 -32.27 -4.73
CA GLU A 421 7.71 -31.70 -3.39
C GLU A 421 7.45 -30.17 -3.39
N CYS A 422 6.94 -29.66 -2.27
CA CYS A 422 6.60 -28.24 -2.10
C CYS A 422 7.81 -27.39 -1.72
N GLY A 423 7.90 -26.17 -2.26
CA GLY A 423 8.86 -25.14 -1.87
C GLY A 423 8.58 -24.60 -0.47
N VAL A 424 9.11 -25.30 0.54
CA VAL A 424 9.17 -24.87 1.94
C VAL A 424 10.62 -24.49 2.25
N PHE A 425 10.81 -23.32 2.85
CA PHE A 425 12.11 -22.80 3.28
C PHE A 425 12.15 -22.76 4.80
N SER A 426 13.12 -23.45 5.40
CA SER A 426 13.26 -23.64 6.85
C SER A 426 14.62 -24.25 7.18
N PRO A 427 15.24 -24.00 8.35
CA PRO A 427 16.47 -24.68 8.75
C PRO A 427 16.33 -26.20 8.84
N LEU A 428 15.11 -26.70 8.96
CA LEU A 428 14.84 -28.13 9.06
C LEU A 428 14.88 -28.84 7.70
N GLU A 429 14.86 -28.10 6.60
CA GLU A 429 15.09 -28.66 5.26
C GLU A 429 16.57 -28.96 4.98
N TYR A 430 17.53 -28.41 5.74
CA TYR A 430 18.92 -28.91 5.79
C TYR A 430 19.00 -30.38 6.28
N PHE A 431 17.95 -30.88 6.95
CA PHE A 431 17.76 -32.27 7.36
C PHE A 431 16.59 -32.94 6.60
N GLN A 432 16.15 -32.36 5.47
CA GLN A 432 15.02 -32.80 4.65
C GLN A 432 13.71 -33.04 5.47
N SER A 433 13.45 -32.21 6.49
CA SER A 433 12.35 -32.36 7.46
C SER A 433 12.33 -33.70 8.23
N ASN A 434 13.45 -34.42 8.34
CA ASN A 434 13.50 -35.72 8.99
C ASN A 434 14.06 -35.64 10.43
N ALA A 435 13.21 -35.94 11.41
CA ALA A 435 13.57 -36.02 12.82
C ALA A 435 14.71 -37.02 13.11
N THR A 436 14.85 -38.11 12.34
CA THR A 436 15.93 -39.08 12.58
C THR A 436 17.29 -38.61 12.09
N LEU A 437 17.35 -37.64 11.16
CA LEU A 437 18.60 -37.00 10.75
C LEU A 437 19.00 -35.90 11.74
N LEU A 438 18.03 -35.14 12.26
CA LEU A 438 18.26 -34.18 13.35
C LEU A 438 18.78 -34.87 14.63
N ASP A 439 18.40 -36.14 14.88
CA ASP A 439 18.91 -36.97 15.98
C ASP A 439 20.09 -37.90 15.63
N ALA A 440 20.61 -37.84 14.41
CA ALA A 440 21.81 -38.58 14.04
C ALA A 440 23.10 -37.97 14.64
N VAL A 441 24.10 -38.82 14.82
CA VAL A 441 25.50 -38.48 15.10
C VAL A 441 26.34 -39.45 14.28
N VAL A 442 27.28 -38.95 13.49
CA VAL A 442 28.12 -39.73 12.57
C VAL A 442 29.55 -39.21 12.69
N GLU A 443 30.54 -40.10 12.82
CA GLU A 443 31.97 -39.71 12.91
C GLU A 443 32.25 -38.63 13.98
N GLU A 444 31.57 -38.70 15.13
CA GLU A 444 31.57 -37.72 16.24
C GLU A 444 30.95 -36.33 15.93
N MET A 445 30.58 -36.06 14.68
CA MET A 445 29.88 -34.86 14.22
C MET A 445 28.37 -34.92 14.53
N ASP A 446 27.75 -33.78 14.87
CA ASP A 446 26.30 -33.69 15.11
C ASP A 446 25.57 -32.60 14.31
N TYR A 447 24.29 -32.42 14.64
CA TYR A 447 23.38 -31.50 13.96
C TYR A 447 23.86 -30.04 13.94
N LEU A 448 24.67 -29.57 14.90
CA LEU A 448 25.24 -28.23 14.88
C LEU A 448 26.34 -28.12 13.82
N ASP A 449 27.20 -29.13 13.71
CA ASP A 449 28.30 -29.15 12.75
C ASP A 449 27.76 -29.25 11.31
N HIS A 450 26.70 -30.06 11.12
CA HIS A 450 25.95 -30.12 9.86
C HIS A 450 25.24 -28.80 9.52
N LEU A 451 24.62 -28.13 10.50
CA LEU A 451 24.01 -26.81 10.28
C LEU A 451 25.06 -25.75 9.89
N LYS A 452 26.18 -25.68 10.62
CA LYS A 452 27.28 -24.74 10.36
C LYS A 452 27.85 -24.91 8.95
N PHE A 453 28.11 -26.15 8.56
CA PHE A 453 28.53 -26.49 7.19
C PHE A 453 27.48 -26.07 6.15
N CYS A 454 26.21 -26.45 6.34
CA CYS A 454 25.17 -26.16 5.36
C CYS A 454 24.75 -24.68 5.29
N THR A 455 24.98 -23.85 6.32
CA THR A 455 24.77 -22.39 6.22
C THR A 455 25.78 -21.69 5.30
N LYS A 456 26.94 -22.31 5.04
CA LYS A 456 27.92 -21.85 4.05
C LYS A 456 27.73 -22.58 2.71
N ALA A 457 27.86 -23.90 2.73
CA ALA A 457 27.82 -24.77 1.55
C ALA A 457 26.39 -25.23 1.21
N MET A 458 25.42 -24.31 1.19
CA MET A 458 23.97 -24.63 1.07
C MET A 458 23.58 -25.40 -0.20
N ALA A 459 24.40 -25.33 -1.25
CA ALA A 459 24.20 -26.06 -2.49
C ALA A 459 24.78 -27.49 -2.47
N ALA A 460 25.49 -27.92 -1.42
CA ALA A 460 26.25 -29.16 -1.41
C ALA A 460 25.38 -30.44 -1.38
N ASP A 461 25.71 -31.39 -2.26
CA ASP A 461 25.10 -32.73 -2.31
C ASP A 461 25.58 -33.67 -1.19
N LYS A 462 26.65 -33.30 -0.48
CA LYS A 462 27.24 -34.05 0.65
C LYS A 462 27.66 -33.07 1.74
N GLY A 463 27.49 -33.48 2.99
CA GLY A 463 27.87 -32.78 4.22
C GLY A 463 27.96 -33.79 5.39
N PRO A 464 28.24 -33.35 6.62
CA PRO A 464 28.56 -34.24 7.75
C PRO A 464 27.50 -35.31 8.08
N LEU A 465 26.21 -35.02 7.88
CA LEU A 465 25.11 -35.98 8.12
C LEU A 465 24.31 -36.33 6.86
N SER A 466 24.19 -35.39 5.91
CA SER A 466 23.35 -35.52 4.70
C SER A 466 23.75 -34.43 3.67
N GLY A 467 23.03 -34.33 2.55
CA GLY A 467 23.15 -33.16 1.65
C GLY A 467 22.45 -31.92 2.24
N CYS A 468 22.84 -30.72 1.81
CA CYS A 468 22.33 -29.46 2.36
C CYS A 468 21.05 -28.93 1.67
N ARG A 469 20.66 -29.51 0.53
CA ARG A 469 19.44 -29.12 -0.20
C ARG A 469 18.18 -29.65 0.49
N GLY A 470 17.10 -28.86 0.45
CA GLY A 470 15.78 -29.28 0.91
C GLY A 470 15.12 -30.33 -0.01
N ARG A 471 14.01 -30.92 0.43
CA ARG A 471 13.27 -31.94 -0.35
C ARG A 471 12.80 -31.45 -1.73
N ALA A 472 12.52 -30.15 -1.86
CA ALA A 472 12.19 -29.51 -3.13
C ALA A 472 13.40 -29.35 -4.09
N GLY A 473 14.60 -29.78 -3.67
CA GLY A 473 15.87 -29.60 -4.39
C GLY A 473 16.45 -28.18 -4.34
N ALA A 474 15.76 -27.24 -3.69
CA ALA A 474 16.23 -25.87 -3.51
C ALA A 474 17.31 -25.78 -2.42
N PRO A 475 18.31 -24.90 -2.56
CA PRO A 475 19.20 -24.53 -1.47
C PRO A 475 18.43 -23.73 -0.40
N MET A 476 18.88 -23.84 0.85
CA MET A 476 18.34 -23.06 1.96
C MET A 476 19.32 -21.92 2.28
N PHE A 477 18.93 -20.68 1.99
CA PHE A 477 19.76 -19.50 2.26
C PHE A 477 19.70 -19.15 3.75
N GLY A 478 20.85 -19.02 4.42
CA GLY A 478 20.93 -18.72 5.87
C GLY A 478 20.12 -17.49 6.28
N ASN A 479 20.20 -16.41 5.50
CA ASN A 479 19.47 -15.15 5.71
C ASN A 479 17.95 -15.20 5.40
N VAL A 480 17.45 -16.30 4.81
CA VAL A 480 16.02 -16.54 4.58
C VAL A 480 15.40 -17.43 5.67
N VAL A 481 16.21 -18.32 6.26
CA VAL A 481 15.74 -19.33 7.23
C VAL A 481 16.07 -19.00 8.69
N PHE A 482 17.01 -18.08 8.92
CA PHE A 482 17.34 -17.51 10.23
C PHE A 482 17.13 -16.00 10.26
N GLY A 483 16.99 -15.43 11.45
CA GLY A 483 16.76 -13.99 11.63
C GLY A 483 17.40 -13.43 12.91
N GLY A 484 17.72 -12.13 12.86
CA GLY A 484 18.51 -11.46 13.89
C GLY A 484 19.94 -12.00 13.93
N ILE A 485 20.61 -11.89 12.76
CA ILE A 485 22.02 -12.20 12.52
C ILE A 485 22.82 -10.91 12.74
N GLU A 486 24.00 -11.01 13.34
CA GLU A 486 24.98 -9.93 13.48
C GLU A 486 26.30 -10.43 12.87
N ASP A 487 27.01 -9.56 12.13
CA ASP A 487 28.32 -9.83 11.50
C ASP A 487 28.43 -11.17 10.73
N ASP A 488 27.39 -11.51 9.97
CA ASP A 488 27.19 -12.73 9.15
C ASP A 488 27.35 -14.10 9.85
N ASP A 489 27.53 -14.13 11.17
CA ASP A 489 27.54 -15.38 11.95
C ASP A 489 26.12 -15.91 12.18
N TYR A 490 25.65 -16.73 11.24
CA TYR A 490 24.37 -17.43 11.32
C TYR A 490 24.19 -18.22 12.64
N MET A 491 25.26 -18.69 13.29
CA MET A 491 25.15 -19.49 14.52
C MET A 491 24.70 -18.66 15.74
N GLN A 492 24.79 -17.33 15.68
CA GLN A 492 24.33 -16.44 16.75
C GLN A 492 22.85 -16.01 16.61
N SER A 493 22.16 -16.43 15.55
CA SER A 493 20.78 -16.05 15.22
C SER A 493 19.78 -16.14 16.39
N THR A 494 18.85 -15.18 16.45
CA THR A 494 17.87 -15.06 17.54
C THR A 494 16.45 -15.51 17.18
N ALA A 495 16.17 -15.72 15.89
CA ALA A 495 14.90 -16.27 15.39
C ALA A 495 15.13 -17.30 14.27
N VAL A 496 14.17 -18.21 14.13
CA VAL A 496 14.01 -19.13 12.98
C VAL A 496 12.83 -18.67 12.14
N VAL A 497 12.98 -18.75 10.83
CA VAL A 497 11.95 -18.38 9.85
C VAL A 497 11.58 -19.61 9.03
N ILE A 498 10.29 -19.93 9.01
CA ILE A 498 9.70 -20.85 8.04
C ILE A 498 8.95 -20.00 7.01
N THR A 499 9.24 -20.17 5.72
CA THR A 499 8.46 -19.56 4.64
C THR A 499 7.94 -20.65 3.70
N ILE A 500 6.63 -20.70 3.51
CA ILE A 500 5.94 -21.58 2.56
C ILE A 500 5.55 -20.74 1.34
N LEU A 501 5.71 -21.31 0.14
CA LEU A 501 5.32 -20.67 -1.11
C LEU A 501 4.08 -21.35 -1.71
N VAL A 502 3.03 -20.58 -1.94
CA VAL A 502 1.79 -21.04 -2.60
C VAL A 502 1.65 -20.37 -3.97
N LYS A 503 1.29 -21.15 -4.99
CA LYS A 503 1.15 -20.67 -6.38
C LYS A 503 -0.02 -19.66 -6.45
N ASN A 504 0.22 -18.49 -7.06
CA ASN A 504 -0.76 -17.41 -7.17
C ASN A 504 -1.48 -17.39 -8.53
N SER A 505 -2.45 -16.50 -8.71
CA SER A 505 -3.12 -16.21 -9.99
C SER A 505 -3.35 -14.70 -10.13
N ALA A 506 -3.36 -14.19 -11.36
CA ALA A 506 -3.74 -12.81 -11.66
C ALA A 506 -5.26 -12.58 -11.53
N ASP A 507 -6.05 -13.66 -11.53
CA ASP A 507 -7.48 -13.63 -11.23
C ASP A 507 -7.73 -14.08 -9.78
N HIS A 508 -8.19 -13.15 -8.94
CA HIS A 508 -8.48 -13.39 -7.52
C HIS A 508 -9.76 -14.22 -7.28
N GLU A 509 -10.63 -14.39 -8.28
CA GLU A 509 -11.78 -15.31 -8.23
C GLU A 509 -11.43 -16.70 -8.83
N SER A 510 -10.22 -16.89 -9.36
CA SER A 510 -9.80 -18.18 -9.92
C SER A 510 -9.87 -19.30 -8.89
N PRO A 511 -10.22 -20.54 -9.29
CA PRO A 511 -10.38 -21.66 -8.36
C PRO A 511 -9.11 -21.93 -7.55
N MET A 512 -7.94 -21.59 -8.10
CA MET A 512 -6.62 -21.71 -7.49
C MET A 512 -6.44 -20.78 -6.28
N VAL A 513 -6.76 -19.49 -6.42
CA VAL A 513 -6.70 -18.52 -5.30
C VAL A 513 -7.79 -18.80 -4.27
N LEU A 514 -8.96 -19.29 -4.69
CA LEU A 514 -10.01 -19.71 -3.76
C LEU A 514 -9.63 -20.96 -2.93
N MET A 515 -8.81 -21.86 -3.47
CA MET A 515 -8.23 -22.98 -2.72
C MET A 515 -7.11 -22.52 -1.79
N ALA A 516 -6.20 -21.66 -2.26
CA ALA A 516 -5.15 -21.06 -1.44
C ALA A 516 -5.75 -20.36 -0.21
N ARG A 517 -6.70 -19.43 -0.42
CA ARG A 517 -7.40 -18.71 0.68
C ARG A 517 -8.12 -19.66 1.65
N ALA A 518 -8.67 -20.78 1.19
CA ALA A 518 -9.29 -21.78 2.08
C ALA A 518 -8.24 -22.49 2.95
N TRP A 519 -7.09 -22.85 2.39
CA TRP A 519 -5.98 -23.47 3.10
C TRP A 519 -5.31 -22.48 4.08
N GLU A 520 -5.03 -21.24 3.64
CA GLU A 520 -4.50 -20.14 4.47
C GLU A 520 -5.34 -19.90 5.73
N SER A 521 -6.67 -20.03 5.63
CA SER A 521 -7.58 -19.89 6.78
C SER A 521 -7.37 -20.98 7.85
N GLU A 522 -7.14 -22.23 7.43
CA GLU A 522 -6.92 -23.35 8.34
C GLU A 522 -5.47 -23.40 8.85
N PHE A 523 -4.52 -22.93 8.05
CA PHE A 523 -3.15 -22.64 8.45
C PHE A 523 -3.12 -21.66 9.64
N ILE A 524 -3.78 -20.50 9.53
CA ILE A 524 -3.90 -19.51 10.62
C ILE A 524 -4.50 -20.17 11.88
N ARG A 525 -5.58 -20.95 11.73
CA ARG A 525 -6.24 -21.66 12.85
C ARG A 525 -5.29 -22.66 13.53
N THR A 526 -4.51 -23.39 12.74
CA THR A 526 -3.54 -24.39 13.22
C THR A 526 -2.41 -23.71 14.00
N VAL A 527 -1.79 -22.66 13.46
CA VAL A 527 -0.69 -21.93 14.12
C VAL A 527 -1.17 -21.26 15.41
N LEU A 528 -2.38 -20.69 15.45
CA LEU A 528 -2.99 -20.13 16.66
C LEU A 528 -3.20 -21.19 17.76
N ASN A 529 -3.74 -22.36 17.41
CA ASN A 529 -3.94 -23.47 18.34
C ASN A 529 -2.60 -23.99 18.90
N TRP A 530 -1.60 -24.16 18.04
CA TRP A 530 -0.26 -24.61 18.44
C TRP A 530 0.43 -23.61 19.38
N ARG A 531 0.34 -22.31 19.06
CA ARG A 531 0.86 -21.22 19.91
C ARG A 531 0.21 -21.19 21.29
N ALA A 532 -1.08 -21.51 21.39
CA ALA A 532 -1.77 -21.60 22.68
C ALA A 532 -1.28 -22.75 23.57
N ALA A 533 -0.72 -23.81 22.98
CA ALA A 533 -0.15 -24.95 23.70
C ALA A 533 1.30 -24.74 24.17
N HIS A 534 2.06 -23.84 23.54
CA HIS A 534 3.52 -23.70 23.74
C HIS A 534 3.93 -22.31 24.28
N PRO A 535 3.60 -21.96 25.54
CA PRO A 535 3.85 -20.62 26.09
C PRO A 535 5.34 -20.23 26.26
N GLY A 536 6.27 -21.18 26.15
CA GLY A 536 7.72 -20.91 26.17
C GLY A 536 8.29 -20.42 24.82
N ILE A 537 7.48 -20.44 23.76
CA ILE A 537 7.88 -20.09 22.39
C ILE A 537 7.01 -18.94 21.88
N VAL A 538 7.65 -17.91 21.34
CA VAL A 538 6.95 -16.80 20.67
C VAL A 538 6.85 -17.12 19.19
N VAL A 539 5.61 -17.29 18.72
CA VAL A 539 5.29 -17.48 17.29
C VAL A 539 4.59 -16.23 16.75
N SER A 540 5.27 -15.53 15.85
CA SER A 540 4.67 -14.56 14.93
C SER A 540 4.41 -15.24 13.59
N PHE A 541 3.34 -14.89 12.89
CA PHE A 541 3.04 -15.46 11.58
C PHE A 541 2.27 -14.47 10.70
N ALA A 542 2.35 -14.66 9.39
CA ALA A 542 1.56 -13.98 8.39
C ALA A 542 1.16 -14.98 7.28
N ALA A 543 -0.03 -14.79 6.72
CA ALA A 543 -0.43 -15.37 5.45
C ALA A 543 -0.90 -14.24 4.54
N GLU A 544 -0.81 -14.42 3.22
CA GLU A 544 -1.14 -13.38 2.24
C GLU A 544 -2.55 -12.79 2.45
N ARG A 545 -3.57 -13.61 2.78
CA ARG A 545 -4.94 -13.11 3.12
C ARG A 545 -5.06 -12.37 4.47
N SER A 546 -4.10 -12.48 5.39
CA SER A 546 -4.32 -12.07 6.79
C SER A 546 -4.46 -10.56 6.98
N VAL A 547 -3.88 -9.75 6.09
CA VAL A 547 -4.09 -8.29 6.04
C VAL A 547 -5.52 -7.95 5.61
N GLU A 548 -6.04 -8.68 4.62
CA GLU A 548 -7.40 -8.50 4.09
C GLU A 548 -8.45 -8.81 5.17
N ASP A 549 -8.27 -9.94 5.88
CA ASP A 549 -9.16 -10.37 6.97
C ASP A 549 -9.16 -9.39 8.16
N GLU A 550 -7.99 -8.91 8.60
CA GLU A 550 -7.90 -8.00 9.73
C GLU A 550 -8.50 -6.62 9.44
N ILE A 551 -8.37 -6.09 8.22
CA ILE A 551 -9.06 -4.86 7.79
C ILE A 551 -10.59 -5.05 7.91
N VAL A 552 -11.12 -6.14 7.35
CA VAL A 552 -12.56 -6.46 7.41
C VAL A 552 -13.02 -6.65 8.87
N ARG A 553 -12.20 -7.28 9.73
CA ARG A 553 -12.51 -7.48 11.15
C ARG A 553 -12.64 -6.16 11.92
N GLN A 554 -11.84 -5.13 11.60
CA GLN A 554 -11.94 -3.83 12.27
C GLN A 554 -13.18 -3.05 11.82
N SER A 555 -13.45 -2.94 10.51
CA SER A 555 -14.65 -2.24 10.01
C SER A 555 -15.96 -2.85 10.54
N HIS A 556 -16.02 -4.17 10.74
CA HIS A 556 -17.17 -4.80 11.41
C HIS A 556 -17.39 -4.35 12.86
N SER A 557 -16.34 -3.96 13.58
CA SER A 557 -16.44 -3.39 14.93
C SER A 557 -16.98 -1.95 14.87
N ASP A 558 -16.45 -1.12 13.97
CA ASP A 558 -16.71 0.31 13.94
C ASP A 558 -18.13 0.68 13.48
N ILE A 559 -18.81 -0.18 12.72
CA ILE A 559 -20.25 -0.03 12.39
C ILE A 559 -21.10 0.24 13.65
N SER A 560 -20.77 -0.38 14.79
CA SER A 560 -21.50 -0.16 16.05
C SER A 560 -21.35 1.27 16.59
N THR A 561 -20.13 1.80 16.58
CA THR A 561 -19.78 3.18 16.97
C THR A 561 -20.44 4.20 16.03
N ILE A 562 -20.49 3.89 14.73
CA ILE A 562 -21.11 4.74 13.71
C ILE A 562 -22.62 4.87 13.94
N ILE A 563 -23.33 3.79 14.29
CA ILE A 563 -24.77 3.85 14.61
C ILE A 563 -25.03 4.72 15.86
N ILE A 564 -24.15 4.65 16.86
CA ILE A 564 -24.24 5.48 18.07
C ILE A 564 -24.04 6.97 17.73
N SER A 565 -23.07 7.32 16.89
CA SER A 565 -22.81 8.72 16.54
C SER A 565 -23.97 9.36 15.76
N TYR A 566 -24.59 8.66 14.80
CA TYR A 566 -25.81 9.13 14.13
C TYR A 566 -26.97 9.33 15.12
N THR A 567 -27.14 8.41 16.08
CA THR A 567 -28.19 8.52 17.10
C THR A 567 -28.01 9.77 17.96
N ILE A 568 -26.77 10.06 18.39
CA ILE A 568 -26.43 11.28 19.14
C ILE A 568 -26.66 12.53 18.30
N MET A 569 -26.30 12.53 17.01
CA MET A 569 -26.53 13.67 16.11
C MET A 569 -28.02 13.96 15.88
N VAL A 570 -28.87 12.94 15.71
CA VAL A 570 -30.34 13.14 15.62
C VAL A 570 -30.90 13.75 16.90
N VAL A 571 -30.42 13.32 18.07
CA VAL A 571 -30.81 13.88 19.37
C VAL A 571 -30.35 15.33 19.51
N TYR A 572 -29.09 15.64 19.15
CA TYR A 572 -28.53 17.00 19.18
C TYR A 572 -29.32 17.98 18.30
N VAL A 573 -29.59 17.62 17.03
CA VAL A 573 -30.38 18.45 16.11
C VAL A 573 -31.81 18.64 16.61
N SER A 574 -32.42 17.58 17.19
CA SER A 574 -33.77 17.66 17.78
C SER A 574 -33.83 18.62 18.97
N ILE A 575 -32.75 18.71 19.76
CA ILE A 575 -32.65 19.60 20.92
C ILE A 575 -32.41 21.04 20.47
N CYS A 576 -31.38 21.30 19.66
CA CYS A 576 -30.99 22.65 19.29
C CYS A 576 -31.98 23.36 18.34
N LEU A 577 -32.89 22.63 17.69
CA LEU A 577 -34.00 23.21 16.91
C LEU A 577 -35.30 23.41 17.72
N GLY A 578 -35.35 23.01 18.99
CA GLY A 578 -36.48 23.25 19.89
C GLY A 578 -36.43 24.64 20.54
N ASN A 579 -37.59 25.30 20.69
CA ASN A 579 -37.71 26.54 21.48
C ASN A 579 -38.50 26.21 22.77
N TYR A 580 -37.81 26.22 23.91
CA TYR A 580 -38.27 25.58 25.15
C TYR A 580 -39.09 26.52 26.03
N ARG A 581 -40.42 26.43 25.97
CA ARG A 581 -41.32 27.22 26.83
C ARG A 581 -41.60 26.59 28.20
N GLY A 582 -41.34 25.29 28.38
CA GLY A 582 -41.34 24.65 29.70
C GLY A 582 -41.26 23.11 29.69
N LEU A 583 -40.97 22.50 30.85
CA LEU A 583 -40.78 21.05 30.96
C LEU A 583 -41.99 20.21 30.50
N ARG A 584 -43.22 20.72 30.64
CA ARG A 584 -44.44 19.98 30.25
C ARG A 584 -44.75 20.07 28.75
N THR A 585 -44.29 21.10 28.06
CA THR A 585 -44.46 21.27 26.60
C THR A 585 -43.25 20.76 25.81
N CYS A 586 -42.10 20.58 26.45
CA CYS A 586 -40.85 20.10 25.86
C CYS A 586 -40.98 18.97 24.81
N LEU A 587 -41.75 17.90 25.07
CA LEU A 587 -41.95 16.79 24.10
C LEU A 587 -42.79 17.15 22.86
N ILE A 588 -43.43 18.32 22.86
CA ILE A 588 -44.20 18.91 21.76
C ILE A 588 -43.37 20.02 21.08
N ASP A 589 -42.62 20.80 21.87
CA ASP A 589 -41.73 21.88 21.42
C ASP A 589 -40.47 21.37 20.69
N LEU A 590 -40.03 20.15 21.01
CA LEU A 590 -38.93 19.43 20.34
C LEU A 590 -39.27 19.11 18.87
N LYS A 591 -38.54 19.68 17.91
CA LYS A 591 -38.76 19.49 16.46
C LYS A 591 -38.22 18.16 15.92
N ILE A 592 -38.59 17.05 16.57
CA ILE A 592 -38.15 15.68 16.26
C ILE A 592 -38.51 15.30 14.80
N SER A 593 -39.72 15.63 14.34
CA SER A 593 -40.15 15.31 12.96
C SER A 593 -39.34 16.04 11.89
N LEU A 594 -38.87 17.26 12.17
CA LEU A 594 -38.03 18.04 11.26
C LEU A 594 -36.59 17.49 11.26
N SER A 595 -36.09 17.11 12.43
CA SER A 595 -34.72 16.59 12.64
C SER A 595 -34.53 15.20 12.03
N ILE A 596 -35.47 14.28 12.26
CA ILE A 596 -35.49 12.97 11.58
C ILE A 596 -35.63 13.15 10.07
N GLY A 597 -36.49 14.06 9.61
CA GLY A 597 -36.65 14.38 8.18
C GLY A 597 -35.36 14.91 7.54
N GLY A 598 -34.66 15.81 8.23
CA GLY A 598 -33.38 16.37 7.82
C GLY A 598 -32.27 15.32 7.68
N VAL A 599 -32.02 14.53 8.73
CA VAL A 599 -31.01 13.46 8.69
C VAL A 599 -31.38 12.36 7.68
N SER A 600 -32.68 12.06 7.50
CA SER A 600 -33.12 11.14 6.44
C SER A 600 -32.82 11.66 5.04
N ILE A 601 -32.95 12.98 4.80
CA ILE A 601 -32.62 13.63 3.52
C ILE A 601 -31.11 13.55 3.24
N VAL A 602 -30.28 13.84 4.25
CA VAL A 602 -28.82 13.70 4.16
C VAL A 602 -28.45 12.27 3.75
N LEU A 603 -28.91 11.26 4.48
CA LEU A 603 -28.57 9.87 4.21
C LEU A 603 -29.09 9.41 2.83
N ALA A 604 -30.29 9.83 2.44
CA ALA A 604 -30.83 9.57 1.10
C ALA A 604 -29.98 10.18 -0.03
N SER A 605 -29.29 11.31 0.20
CA SER A 605 -28.36 11.88 -0.78
C SER A 605 -27.12 11.01 -1.01
N VAL A 606 -26.58 10.41 0.06
CA VAL A 606 -25.39 9.55 0.01
C VAL A 606 -25.73 8.22 -0.67
N PHE A 607 -26.85 7.59 -0.30
CA PHE A 607 -27.35 6.40 -0.99
C PHE A 607 -27.63 6.68 -2.48
N SER A 608 -28.16 7.85 -2.83
CA SER A 608 -28.39 8.23 -4.23
C SER A 608 -27.10 8.44 -5.02
N SER A 609 -26.05 9.00 -4.40
CA SER A 609 -24.73 9.13 -5.03
C SER A 609 -24.11 7.76 -5.30
N ILE A 610 -24.11 6.87 -4.30
CA ILE A 610 -23.62 5.49 -4.44
C ILE A 610 -24.41 4.73 -5.51
N GLY A 611 -25.74 4.86 -5.52
CA GLY A 611 -26.60 4.26 -6.54
C GLY A 611 -26.29 4.76 -7.95
N LEU A 612 -26.11 6.08 -8.14
CA LEU A 612 -25.81 6.67 -9.45
C LEU A 612 -24.45 6.23 -10.00
N TRP A 613 -23.40 6.20 -9.17
CA TRP A 613 -22.09 5.70 -9.59
C TRP A 613 -22.07 4.19 -9.83
N SER A 614 -22.81 3.42 -9.02
CA SER A 614 -23.04 1.98 -9.21
C SER A 614 -23.77 1.68 -10.53
N TYR A 615 -24.72 2.53 -10.94
CA TYR A 615 -25.38 2.42 -12.25
C TYR A 615 -24.41 2.62 -13.43
N LEU A 616 -23.42 3.52 -13.25
CA LEU A 616 -22.30 3.73 -14.19
C LEU A 616 -21.23 2.62 -14.14
N GLY A 617 -21.34 1.67 -13.20
CA GLY A 617 -20.41 0.54 -13.07
C GLY A 617 -19.11 0.85 -12.33
N VAL A 618 -19.02 1.98 -11.62
CA VAL A 618 -17.86 2.30 -10.78
C VAL A 618 -17.97 1.50 -9.46
N PRO A 619 -16.93 0.76 -9.04
CA PRO A 619 -16.94 0.06 -7.76
C PRO A 619 -16.84 1.04 -6.59
N ALA A 620 -17.54 0.75 -5.51
CA ALA A 620 -17.38 1.45 -4.23
C ALA A 620 -16.16 0.91 -3.46
N THR A 621 -15.73 1.65 -2.45
CA THR A 621 -14.65 1.26 -1.53
C THR A 621 -15.17 1.29 -0.09
N LEU A 622 -14.48 0.62 0.83
CA LEU A 622 -14.88 0.59 2.25
C LEU A 622 -14.87 2.01 2.87
N ILE A 623 -13.84 2.80 2.54
CA ILE A 623 -13.67 4.21 2.90
C ILE A 623 -14.89 5.07 2.49
N ILE A 624 -15.49 4.80 1.34
CA ILE A 624 -16.69 5.50 0.86
C ILE A 624 -17.91 5.22 1.75
N ILE A 625 -18.06 3.99 2.23
CA ILE A 625 -19.19 3.55 3.06
C ILE A 625 -19.06 4.14 4.47
N GLU A 626 -17.84 4.27 4.99
CA GLU A 626 -17.57 4.78 6.34
C GLU A 626 -17.56 6.32 6.41
N VAL A 627 -16.82 6.98 5.52
CA VAL A 627 -16.47 8.41 5.66
C VAL A 627 -17.48 9.35 5.02
N ILE A 628 -18.02 9.03 3.83
CA ILE A 628 -18.93 9.96 3.12
C ILE A 628 -20.23 10.23 3.88
N PRO A 629 -20.90 9.23 4.50
CA PRO A 629 -22.05 9.49 5.36
C PRO A 629 -21.79 10.53 6.45
N PHE A 630 -20.62 10.47 7.12
CA PHE A 630 -20.26 11.41 8.19
C PHE A 630 -19.95 12.81 7.64
N PHE A 631 -19.19 12.89 6.55
CA PHE A 631 -18.86 14.17 5.92
C PHE A 631 -20.13 14.91 5.44
N VAL A 632 -21.01 14.21 4.72
CA VAL A 632 -22.24 14.81 4.18
C VAL A 632 -23.25 15.13 5.29
N LEU A 633 -23.20 14.44 6.44
CA LEU A 633 -23.95 14.84 7.63
C LEU A 633 -23.50 16.19 8.18
N ALA A 634 -22.21 16.47 8.27
CA ALA A 634 -21.73 17.75 8.80
C ALA A 634 -22.23 18.95 7.98
N VAL A 635 -21.99 18.92 6.66
CA VAL A 635 -22.50 19.92 5.69
C VAL A 635 -24.04 19.95 5.70
N GLY A 636 -24.65 18.76 5.74
CA GLY A 636 -26.10 18.60 5.67
C GLY A 636 -26.84 19.20 6.85
N VAL A 637 -26.29 19.03 8.06
CA VAL A 637 -26.88 19.54 9.30
C VAL A 637 -26.72 21.06 9.42
N ASP A 638 -25.58 21.63 9.01
CA ASP A 638 -25.35 23.09 9.01
C ASP A 638 -26.34 23.83 8.11
N ASN A 639 -26.44 23.42 6.84
CA ASN A 639 -27.44 23.93 5.89
C ASN A 639 -28.89 23.84 6.42
N ILE A 640 -29.21 22.81 7.22
CA ILE A 640 -30.51 22.66 7.88
C ILE A 640 -30.68 23.67 9.02
N PHE A 641 -29.68 23.83 9.88
CA PHE A 641 -29.72 24.81 10.98
C PHE A 641 -29.94 26.23 10.46
N ILE A 642 -29.17 26.67 9.46
CA ILE A 642 -29.27 28.04 8.93
C ILE A 642 -30.68 28.30 8.37
N MET A 643 -31.25 27.36 7.60
CA MET A 643 -32.60 27.52 7.03
C MET A 643 -33.69 27.58 8.11
N VAL A 644 -33.58 26.76 9.16
CA VAL A 644 -34.58 26.73 10.24
C VAL A 644 -34.43 27.93 11.18
N GLN A 645 -33.21 28.39 11.44
CA GLN A 645 -32.97 29.52 12.34
C GLN A 645 -33.41 30.86 11.73
N ASP A 646 -33.13 31.13 10.44
CA ASP A 646 -33.68 32.31 9.74
C ASP A 646 -35.22 32.30 9.76
N PHE A 647 -35.84 31.15 9.50
CA PHE A 647 -37.30 31.00 9.56
C PHE A 647 -37.89 31.30 10.95
N LEU A 648 -37.16 31.00 12.03
CA LEU A 648 -37.61 31.19 13.41
C LEU A 648 -37.33 32.60 13.96
N MET A 649 -36.17 33.20 13.66
CA MET A 649 -35.90 34.59 14.08
C MET A 649 -36.91 35.57 13.44
N HIS A 650 -37.25 35.33 12.17
CA HIS A 650 -38.32 36.06 11.47
C HIS A 650 -39.74 35.52 11.77
N GLU A 651 -39.93 34.75 12.85
CA GLU A 651 -41.23 34.59 13.52
C GLU A 651 -41.43 35.53 14.70
N GLU A 652 -40.35 36.11 15.23
CA GLU A 652 -40.37 36.96 16.43
C GLU A 652 -40.43 38.44 16.00
N GLU A 653 -39.64 38.87 14.99
CA GLU A 653 -39.79 40.20 14.36
C GLU A 653 -41.22 40.51 13.86
N GLU A 654 -41.90 39.55 13.20
CA GLU A 654 -43.28 39.71 12.71
C GLU A 654 -44.34 39.50 13.81
N VAL A 655 -43.97 39.69 15.09
CA VAL A 655 -44.87 39.74 16.25
C VAL A 655 -44.59 41.02 17.05
N ASP A 656 -43.33 41.35 17.29
CA ASP A 656 -42.95 42.62 17.96
C ASP A 656 -43.44 43.84 17.15
N ASP A 657 -43.35 43.82 15.81
CA ASP A 657 -43.91 44.85 14.90
C ASP A 657 -45.47 44.95 14.95
N ASP A 658 -46.18 43.90 15.40
CA ASP A 658 -47.66 43.83 15.44
C ASP A 658 -48.22 44.28 16.82
N ASP A 659 -47.42 44.25 17.90
CA ASP A 659 -47.82 44.67 19.27
C ASP A 659 -47.62 46.19 19.51
N ASP A 660 -46.63 46.83 18.86
CA ASP A 660 -46.34 48.28 19.00
C ASP A 660 -47.41 49.22 18.37
N ASP A 661 -48.25 48.70 17.45
CA ASP A 661 -49.19 49.51 16.62
C ASP A 661 -50.59 49.69 17.29
N ASP A 662 -50.83 49.12 18.49
CA ASP A 662 -52.17 48.99 19.13
C ASP A 662 -52.34 49.81 20.45
N GLU A 663 -51.35 50.59 20.94
CA GLU A 663 -51.43 51.33 22.24
C GLU A 663 -51.87 52.82 22.19
N ASP A 664 -51.84 53.54 21.06
CA ASP A 664 -52.08 55.01 21.02
C ASP A 664 -53.54 55.44 20.70
N ASP A 665 -54.49 55.15 21.60
CA ASP A 665 -55.84 55.77 21.60
C ASP A 665 -56.46 55.86 23.02
N GLY A 666 -55.76 56.54 23.95
CA GLY A 666 -56.11 56.61 25.39
C GLY A 666 -56.07 58.01 26.05
N ASP A 667 -57.20 58.73 26.06
CA ASP A 667 -57.37 60.04 26.73
C ASP A 667 -57.30 59.96 28.27
N GLY A 668 -56.63 60.92 28.96
CA GLY A 668 -56.44 60.77 30.43
C GLY A 668 -55.84 61.84 31.36
N GLY A 669 -55.18 62.93 30.93
CA GLY A 669 -54.93 64.16 31.73
C GLY A 669 -54.06 64.17 33.04
N PHE A 670 -53.49 65.35 33.36
CA PHE A 670 -52.66 65.71 34.56
C PHE A 670 -51.35 64.90 34.74
N GLY A 671 -50.18 65.44 35.14
CA GLY A 671 -49.88 66.51 36.11
C GLY A 671 -49.46 65.86 37.45
N SER A 672 -48.30 66.12 38.09
CA SER A 672 -47.28 67.16 37.88
C SER A 672 -46.01 66.92 38.73
N GLY A 673 -44.81 67.20 38.21
CA GLY A 673 -43.54 67.25 38.98
C GLY A 673 -43.01 65.89 39.50
N GLU A 674 -41.83 65.80 40.12
CA GLU A 674 -40.72 66.77 40.23
C GLU A 674 -39.44 66.01 40.71
N ASN A 675 -38.27 66.24 40.09
CA ASN A 675 -36.91 65.97 40.63
C ASN A 675 -36.55 64.47 40.91
N MET A 676 -35.27 64.03 40.91
CA MET A 676 -33.99 64.65 40.54
C MET A 676 -32.93 63.56 40.24
N ALA A 677 -31.88 63.93 39.48
CA ALA A 677 -30.44 63.65 39.68
C ALA A 677 -29.97 62.39 40.45
N ASN A 678 -28.91 61.66 40.07
CA ASN A 678 -27.80 61.83 39.08
C ASN A 678 -27.07 60.44 38.98
N ASP A 679 -26.02 60.15 38.19
CA ASP A 679 -25.10 60.94 37.34
C ASP A 679 -24.40 60.03 36.29
N ALA A 680 -23.50 60.62 35.49
CA ALA A 680 -22.51 59.99 34.58
C ALA A 680 -23.06 59.45 33.23
N ASN A 681 -23.04 60.21 32.11
CA ASN A 681 -21.90 60.71 31.29
C ASN A 681 -21.32 59.62 30.36
N ASP A 682 -20.94 59.84 29.08
CA ASP A 682 -20.83 61.05 28.22
C ASP A 682 -20.57 60.57 26.75
N VAL A 683 -20.75 61.30 25.62
CA VAL A 683 -21.20 62.68 25.34
C VAL A 683 -21.70 62.81 23.87
N VAL A 684 -22.70 63.67 23.61
CA VAL A 684 -22.97 64.57 22.42
C VAL A 684 -22.75 64.04 20.98
N GLU A 685 -23.72 64.02 20.05
CA GLU A 685 -24.50 65.13 19.41
C GLU A 685 -23.66 66.03 18.43
N GLU A 686 -24.19 66.80 17.46
CA GLU A 686 -25.57 67.06 17.03
C GLU A 686 -25.65 67.38 15.51
N GLY A 687 -26.84 67.29 14.91
CA GLY A 687 -27.57 68.50 14.49
C GLY A 687 -27.25 69.25 13.17
N VAL A 688 -28.25 69.22 12.28
CA VAL A 688 -28.83 70.37 11.53
C VAL A 688 -28.00 71.10 10.44
N ALA A 689 -28.58 71.20 9.23
CA ALA A 689 -28.83 72.44 8.44
C ALA A 689 -28.92 72.19 6.92
N SER A 690 -29.84 72.89 6.26
CA SER A 690 -29.83 73.12 4.81
C SER A 690 -29.87 74.62 4.53
N PRO A 691 -29.23 75.07 3.45
CA PRO A 691 -29.89 76.03 2.55
C PRO A 691 -29.77 75.60 1.08
N GLY A 692 -30.73 76.02 0.25
CA GLY A 692 -30.72 75.79 -1.20
C GLY A 692 -30.54 77.09 -1.99
N GLY A 693 -30.16 77.01 -3.28
CA GLY A 693 -30.09 78.20 -4.13
C GLY A 693 -29.51 78.02 -5.54
N VAL A 694 -30.40 77.85 -6.53
CA VAL A 694 -30.35 78.39 -7.91
C VAL A 694 -29.05 78.25 -8.77
N GLY A 695 -29.19 77.61 -9.94
CA GLY A 695 -28.32 77.77 -11.11
C GLY A 695 -27.50 76.51 -11.49
N GLY A 696 -27.18 76.24 -12.75
CA GLY A 696 -27.62 76.90 -14.00
C GLY A 696 -26.67 76.63 -15.18
N CYS A 697 -27.22 76.36 -16.37
CA CYS A 697 -26.50 76.20 -17.66
C CYS A 697 -25.56 74.98 -17.83
N VAL A 698 -25.16 74.56 -19.05
CA VAL A 698 -25.97 74.23 -20.26
C VAL A 698 -25.09 73.47 -21.29
N GLY A 699 -25.68 72.51 -22.02
CA GLY A 699 -25.08 71.86 -23.21
C GLY A 699 -24.16 70.66 -22.93
N GLY A 700 -24.03 69.66 -23.82
CA GLY A 700 -24.76 69.43 -25.08
C GLY A 700 -24.21 68.22 -25.84
N GLY A 701 -25.01 67.61 -26.74
CA GLY A 701 -24.62 66.42 -27.53
C GLY A 701 -24.97 65.09 -26.86
N VAL A 702 -26.23 64.64 -26.82
CA VAL A 702 -27.01 64.04 -27.93
C VAL A 702 -26.45 62.67 -28.39
N GLY A 703 -27.10 61.61 -27.93
CA GLY A 703 -26.87 60.20 -28.29
C GLY A 703 -27.98 59.33 -27.69
N GLY A 704 -29.20 59.45 -28.22
CA GLY A 704 -30.41 59.01 -27.54
C GLY A 704 -30.80 57.55 -27.79
N CYS A 705 -31.34 56.90 -26.75
CA CYS A 705 -32.14 55.67 -26.85
C CYS A 705 -33.55 55.90 -26.25
N VAL A 706 -34.54 55.17 -26.75
CA VAL A 706 -35.97 55.49 -26.56
C VAL A 706 -36.49 55.09 -25.18
N GLY A 707 -37.07 56.03 -24.44
CA GLY A 707 -37.63 55.79 -23.10
C GLY A 707 -39.14 55.51 -23.10
N GLY A 708 -39.53 54.29 -22.73
CA GLY A 708 -40.94 53.95 -22.43
C GLY A 708 -41.35 54.45 -21.03
N LYS A 709 -42.19 55.49 -20.96
CA LYS A 709 -42.67 56.05 -19.68
C LYS A 709 -43.97 55.38 -19.22
N VAL A 710 -43.93 54.66 -18.10
CA VAL A 710 -45.14 54.32 -17.32
C VAL A 710 -45.53 55.53 -16.46
N LYS A 711 -46.71 56.11 -16.69
CA LYS A 711 -47.28 57.16 -15.83
C LYS A 711 -47.77 56.56 -14.50
N LYS A 712 -47.27 57.06 -13.37
CA LYS A 712 -47.89 56.82 -12.05
C LYS A 712 -48.98 57.88 -11.82
N GLU A 713 -50.21 57.58 -12.21
CA GLU A 713 -51.33 58.54 -12.22
C GLU A 713 -51.94 58.72 -10.82
N ARG A 714 -51.75 59.90 -10.20
CA ARG A 714 -52.44 60.28 -8.95
C ARG A 714 -53.93 60.47 -9.23
N ARG A 715 -54.76 59.51 -8.80
CA ARG A 715 -56.22 59.54 -9.00
C ARG A 715 -56.99 59.72 -7.69
N GLY A 716 -57.04 60.97 -7.22
CA GLY A 716 -57.92 61.33 -6.10
C GLY A 716 -59.40 61.12 -6.46
N ARG A 717 -60.19 60.52 -5.55
CA ARG A 717 -61.61 60.21 -5.77
C ARG A 717 -62.48 61.04 -4.82
N ARG A 718 -63.44 61.76 -5.39
CA ARG A 718 -64.37 62.65 -4.67
C ARG A 718 -65.38 61.85 -3.83
N ARG A 719 -65.83 62.43 -2.70
CA ARG A 719 -67.12 62.11 -2.08
C ARG A 719 -68.26 62.28 -3.09
N ARG A 720 -69.27 61.41 -3.01
CA ARG A 720 -70.67 61.72 -3.34
C ARG A 720 -71.59 60.76 -2.56
N GLU A 721 -72.68 61.31 -2.02
CA GLU A 721 -73.80 60.54 -1.45
C GLU A 721 -74.64 59.90 -2.56
N GLY A 722 -75.52 58.96 -2.19
CA GLY A 722 -76.56 58.42 -3.07
C GLY A 722 -76.88 56.94 -2.81
N ASP A 723 -77.91 56.69 -2.00
CA ASP A 723 -78.88 55.60 -2.02
C ASP A 723 -78.46 54.15 -2.37
N GLY A 724 -78.77 53.24 -1.44
CA GLY A 724 -79.91 52.34 -1.70
C GLY A 724 -79.68 50.81 -1.82
N VAL A 725 -80.29 50.08 -0.88
CA VAL A 725 -80.86 48.72 -1.04
C VAL A 725 -79.92 47.51 -1.22
N GLY A 726 -79.72 46.78 -0.11
CA GLY A 726 -80.11 45.36 -0.01
C GLY A 726 -79.18 44.27 -0.54
N GLY A 727 -78.53 43.53 0.38
CA GLY A 727 -77.84 42.26 0.09
C GLY A 727 -77.25 41.60 1.34
N ILE A 728 -77.88 40.53 1.83
CA ILE A 728 -77.49 39.84 3.08
C ILE A 728 -76.20 39.02 2.87
N GLY A 729 -75.21 39.20 3.75
CA GLY A 729 -74.00 38.37 3.80
C GLY A 729 -72.97 38.95 4.78
N GLY A 730 -72.87 38.37 5.98
CA GLY A 730 -72.03 38.91 7.05
C GLY A 730 -70.53 38.78 6.78
N VAL A 731 -69.85 39.90 6.51
CA VAL A 731 -68.39 39.96 6.50
C VAL A 731 -67.89 40.12 7.93
N GLY A 732 -67.32 39.05 8.49
CA GLY A 732 -66.53 39.15 9.73
C GLY A 732 -65.29 40.03 9.50
N LYS A 733 -64.96 40.87 10.48
CA LYS A 733 -63.72 41.67 10.46
C LYS A 733 -62.52 40.72 10.26
N ARG A 734 -61.59 41.09 9.37
CA ARG A 734 -60.20 40.63 9.49
C ARG A 734 -59.52 41.54 10.51
N GLN A 735 -58.93 40.95 11.53
CA GLN A 735 -57.95 41.62 12.41
C GLN A 735 -56.61 41.73 11.67
N GLY A 736 -55.60 42.33 12.32
CA GLY A 736 -54.19 42.18 11.93
C GLY A 736 -53.83 40.70 11.75
N GLY A 737 -52.86 40.42 10.88
CA GLY A 737 -52.71 39.07 10.35
C GLY A 737 -51.36 38.79 9.72
N ARG A 738 -50.47 38.25 10.56
CA ARG A 738 -49.22 37.54 10.26
C ARG A 738 -49.17 36.97 8.83
N ALA A 739 -48.07 37.23 8.13
CA ALA A 739 -47.91 36.83 6.72
C ALA A 739 -48.08 35.31 6.54
N PRO A 740 -48.75 34.84 5.46
CA PRO A 740 -49.00 33.43 5.26
C PRO A 740 -47.70 32.63 5.11
N VAL A 741 -47.67 31.40 5.64
CA VAL A 741 -46.49 30.52 5.66
C VAL A 741 -45.75 30.45 4.31
N GLU A 742 -46.47 30.40 3.19
CA GLU A 742 -45.85 30.37 1.86
C GLU A 742 -45.06 31.64 1.51
N ALA A 743 -45.48 32.81 1.99
CA ALA A 743 -44.76 34.06 1.81
C ALA A 743 -43.56 34.17 2.75
N ARG A 744 -43.71 33.73 4.02
CA ARG A 744 -42.63 33.68 5.01
C ARG A 744 -41.50 32.73 4.58
N ILE A 745 -41.84 31.52 4.12
CA ILE A 745 -40.85 30.57 3.58
C ILE A 745 -40.19 31.11 2.31
N ALA A 746 -40.90 31.85 1.45
CA ALA A 746 -40.30 32.51 0.30
C ALA A 746 -39.31 33.63 0.71
N LYS A 747 -39.61 34.39 1.77
CA LYS A 747 -38.75 35.43 2.37
C LYS A 747 -37.43 34.81 2.87
N THR A 748 -37.52 33.77 3.70
CA THR A 748 -36.37 32.99 4.19
C THR A 748 -35.56 32.36 3.06
N MET A 749 -36.21 31.66 2.13
CA MET A 749 -35.51 30.98 1.02
C MET A 749 -34.75 31.97 0.14
N GLY A 750 -35.29 33.16 -0.10
CA GLY A 750 -34.61 34.25 -0.82
C GLY A 750 -33.41 34.87 -0.09
N ARG A 751 -33.40 34.85 1.26
CA ARG A 751 -32.28 35.32 2.10
C ARG A 751 -31.17 34.27 2.20
N VAL A 752 -31.51 33.04 2.59
CA VAL A 752 -30.56 31.98 2.94
C VAL A 752 -30.05 31.21 1.71
N GLY A 753 -30.90 30.96 0.72
CA GLY A 753 -30.61 30.12 -0.46
C GLY A 753 -29.33 30.49 -1.23
N PRO A 754 -29.05 31.80 -1.50
CA PRO A 754 -27.80 32.21 -2.13
C PRO A 754 -26.53 31.79 -1.37
N SER A 755 -26.59 31.76 -0.03
CA SER A 755 -25.46 31.37 0.83
C SER A 755 -25.23 29.86 0.79
N MET A 756 -26.28 29.06 1.03
CA MET A 756 -26.25 27.59 0.94
C MET A 756 -25.76 27.10 -0.43
N PHE A 757 -26.15 27.81 -1.51
CA PHE A 757 -25.70 27.48 -2.85
C PHE A 757 -24.20 27.76 -3.03
N LEU A 758 -23.69 28.86 -2.49
CA LEU A 758 -22.29 29.23 -2.61
C LEU A 758 -21.37 28.28 -1.83
N SER A 759 -21.74 27.88 -0.61
CA SER A 759 -21.00 26.85 0.16
C SER A 759 -21.01 25.51 -0.55
N SER A 760 -22.19 24.96 -0.85
CA SER A 760 -22.35 23.65 -1.49
C SER A 760 -21.66 23.59 -2.86
N LEU A 761 -21.64 24.70 -3.62
CA LEU A 761 -20.91 24.79 -4.89
C LEU A 761 -19.39 24.83 -4.70
N ALA A 762 -18.89 25.58 -3.71
CA ALA A 762 -17.46 25.67 -3.42
C ALA A 762 -16.89 24.30 -2.96
N GLU A 763 -17.61 23.60 -2.08
CA GLU A 763 -17.28 22.24 -1.66
C GLU A 763 -17.31 21.26 -2.83
N CYS A 764 -18.39 21.26 -3.62
CA CYS A 764 -18.54 20.43 -4.81
C CYS A 764 -17.38 20.60 -5.80
N VAL A 765 -16.98 21.86 -6.08
CA VAL A 765 -15.83 22.16 -6.93
C VAL A 765 -14.52 21.68 -6.28
N ALA A 766 -14.33 21.84 -4.97
CA ALA A 766 -13.15 21.34 -4.27
C ALA A 766 -13.02 19.81 -4.36
N PHE A 767 -14.11 19.07 -4.20
CA PHE A 767 -14.12 17.61 -4.40
C PHE A 767 -13.86 17.21 -5.85
N PHE A 768 -14.48 17.86 -6.84
CA PHE A 768 -14.17 17.56 -8.25
C PHE A 768 -12.73 17.91 -8.66
N CYS A 769 -12.10 18.90 -8.04
CA CYS A 769 -10.65 19.12 -8.16
C CYS A 769 -9.84 17.99 -7.47
N GLY A 770 -10.28 17.49 -6.31
CA GLY A 770 -9.67 16.33 -5.64
C GLY A 770 -9.72 15.03 -6.47
N ALA A 771 -10.72 14.90 -7.35
CA ALA A 771 -10.84 13.79 -8.30
C ALA A 771 -9.80 13.82 -9.45
N MET A 772 -8.92 14.83 -9.50
CA MET A 772 -7.74 14.85 -10.38
C MET A 772 -6.53 14.09 -9.82
N THR A 773 -6.66 13.45 -8.66
CA THR A 773 -5.61 12.59 -8.09
C THR A 773 -5.50 11.26 -8.84
N ASP A 774 -4.28 10.77 -9.08
CA ASP A 774 -4.05 9.48 -9.74
C ASP A 774 -4.48 8.29 -8.85
N MET A 775 -4.38 8.46 -7.52
CA MET A 775 -4.71 7.43 -6.53
C MET A 775 -6.20 7.02 -6.57
N PRO A 776 -6.55 5.78 -6.94
CA PRO A 776 -7.94 5.38 -7.20
C PRO A 776 -8.88 5.62 -6.02
N ALA A 777 -8.48 5.25 -4.80
CA ALA A 777 -9.31 5.45 -3.60
C ALA A 777 -9.75 6.90 -3.40
N VAL A 778 -8.81 7.86 -3.48
CA VAL A 778 -9.11 9.30 -3.30
C VAL A 778 -9.95 9.82 -4.45
N ARG A 779 -9.63 9.43 -5.69
CA ARG A 779 -10.35 9.82 -6.90
C ARG A 779 -11.81 9.39 -6.87
N VAL A 780 -12.08 8.12 -6.54
CA VAL A 780 -13.45 7.61 -6.46
C VAL A 780 -14.18 8.19 -5.24
N PHE A 781 -13.53 8.30 -4.09
CA PHE A 781 -14.09 8.99 -2.91
C PHE A 781 -14.53 10.42 -3.24
N ALA A 782 -13.68 11.20 -3.90
CA ALA A 782 -13.96 12.59 -4.26
C ALA A 782 -15.12 12.72 -5.28
N LEU A 783 -15.22 11.81 -6.25
CA LEU A 783 -16.35 11.72 -7.18
C LEU A 783 -17.68 11.40 -6.48
N TYR A 784 -17.67 10.47 -5.51
CA TYR A 784 -18.86 10.10 -4.74
C TYR A 784 -19.28 11.24 -3.78
N ALA A 785 -18.32 11.91 -3.14
CA ALA A 785 -18.56 13.03 -2.23
C ALA A 785 -19.10 14.26 -2.97
N GLY A 786 -18.48 14.67 -4.08
CA GLY A 786 -18.93 15.80 -4.89
C GLY A 786 -20.36 15.62 -5.41
N VAL A 787 -20.71 14.41 -5.88
CA VAL A 787 -22.09 14.08 -6.30
C VAL A 787 -23.05 14.02 -5.11
N ALA A 788 -22.64 13.48 -3.96
CA ALA A 788 -23.49 13.44 -2.77
C ALA A 788 -23.84 14.85 -2.26
N ILE A 789 -22.90 15.79 -2.26
CA ILE A 789 -23.12 17.19 -1.86
C ILE A 789 -24.10 17.89 -2.80
N VAL A 790 -23.98 17.69 -4.12
CA VAL A 790 -24.94 18.22 -5.11
C VAL A 790 -26.35 17.66 -4.88
N ILE A 791 -26.48 16.35 -4.67
CA ILE A 791 -27.78 15.73 -4.39
C ILE A 791 -28.34 16.22 -3.04
N ASN A 792 -27.49 16.35 -2.01
CA ASN A 792 -27.88 16.85 -0.69
C ASN A 792 -28.45 18.27 -0.78
N PHE A 793 -27.74 19.19 -1.44
CA PHE A 793 -28.22 20.55 -1.68
C PHE A 793 -29.58 20.55 -2.41
N VAL A 794 -29.73 19.77 -3.49
CA VAL A 794 -31.01 19.67 -4.22
C VAL A 794 -32.14 19.14 -3.32
N LEU A 795 -31.89 18.11 -2.51
CA LEU A 795 -32.91 17.56 -1.60
C LEU A 795 -33.22 18.51 -0.44
N GLN A 796 -32.27 19.29 0.07
CA GLN A 796 -32.53 20.33 1.05
C GLN A 796 -33.45 21.42 0.49
N ILE A 797 -33.08 21.97 -0.68
CA ILE A 797 -33.80 23.07 -1.34
C ILE A 797 -35.22 22.67 -1.76
N PHE A 798 -35.48 21.39 -2.08
CA PHE A 798 -36.82 20.93 -2.49
C PHE A 798 -37.57 20.12 -1.41
N ALA A 799 -36.99 19.05 -0.87
CA ALA A 799 -37.67 18.16 0.09
C ALA A 799 -37.67 18.74 1.51
N PHE A 800 -36.55 19.30 1.99
CA PHE A 800 -36.51 19.85 3.36
C PHE A 800 -37.37 21.12 3.48
N THR A 801 -37.31 22.04 2.52
CA THR A 801 -38.23 23.20 2.47
C THR A 801 -39.71 22.78 2.40
N ALA A 802 -40.03 21.66 1.75
CA ALA A 802 -41.39 21.10 1.75
C ALA A 802 -41.79 20.50 3.11
N LEU A 803 -40.86 19.85 3.84
CA LEU A 803 -41.09 19.38 5.21
C LEU A 803 -41.29 20.56 6.18
N LEU A 804 -40.43 21.58 6.12
CA LEU A 804 -40.53 22.80 6.92
C LEU A 804 -41.87 23.51 6.69
N THR A 805 -42.36 23.56 5.44
CA THR A 805 -43.71 24.05 5.11
C THR A 805 -44.81 23.27 5.82
N LEU A 806 -44.70 21.93 5.87
CA LEU A 806 -45.71 21.07 6.48
C LEU A 806 -45.68 21.12 8.01
N ASP A 807 -44.50 21.30 8.62
CA ASP A 807 -44.37 21.44 10.08
C ASP A 807 -44.81 22.84 10.55
N ALA A 808 -44.46 23.92 9.84
CA ALA A 808 -44.99 25.27 10.13
C ALA A 808 -46.52 25.32 10.07
N LYS A 809 -47.12 24.76 9.01
CA LYS A 809 -48.59 24.63 8.88
C LYS A 809 -49.24 23.69 9.91
N ARG A 810 -48.45 22.81 10.56
CA ARG A 810 -48.90 21.98 11.67
C ARG A 810 -48.85 22.76 12.98
N VAL A 811 -47.80 23.56 13.21
CA VAL A 811 -47.66 24.43 14.38
C VAL A 811 -48.81 25.43 14.45
N GLU A 812 -49.09 26.18 13.37
CA GLU A 812 -50.21 27.14 13.29
C GLU A 812 -51.59 26.50 13.52
N VAL A 813 -51.80 25.24 13.13
CA VAL A 813 -53.06 24.53 13.38
C VAL A 813 -53.14 24.03 14.84
N SER A 814 -52.00 23.80 15.49
CA SER A 814 -51.94 23.33 16.88
C SER A 814 -52.05 24.44 17.93
N SER A 815 -51.76 25.70 17.57
CA SER A 815 -51.96 26.87 18.43
C SER A 815 -53.42 27.34 18.49
N ILE A 816 -54.34 26.73 17.73
CA ILE A 816 -55.79 27.01 17.79
C ILE A 816 -56.43 26.16 18.90
N PRO A 817 -56.90 26.74 20.03
CA PRO A 817 -57.27 26.00 21.24
C PRO A 817 -58.57 25.17 21.15
N SER A 818 -59.26 25.17 20.01
CA SER A 818 -60.62 24.62 19.85
C SER A 818 -60.70 23.26 19.15
N ARG A 819 -59.59 22.53 19.01
CA ARG A 819 -59.56 21.17 18.44
C ARG A 819 -58.78 20.19 19.33
N PRO A 820 -59.26 18.94 19.50
CA PRO A 820 -58.49 17.91 20.19
C PRO A 820 -57.25 17.54 19.38
N LEU A 821 -56.13 17.34 20.07
CA LEU A 821 -54.87 16.87 19.48
C LEU A 821 -55.10 15.52 18.79
N LEU A 822 -54.97 15.49 17.46
CA LEU A 822 -54.85 14.27 16.68
C LEU A 822 -53.37 13.92 16.54
N PRO A 823 -52.84 12.89 17.24
CA PRO A 823 -51.52 12.35 16.99
C PRO A 823 -51.55 11.58 15.66
N SER A 824 -51.49 12.30 14.54
CA SER A 824 -51.39 11.70 13.20
C SER A 824 -49.97 11.86 12.66
N THR A 825 -49.08 11.00 13.17
CA THR A 825 -48.38 9.93 12.44
C THR A 825 -48.01 10.07 10.95
N PHE A 826 -48.61 10.93 10.14
CA PHE A 826 -48.54 10.85 8.67
C PHE A 826 -47.24 11.35 8.01
N PRO A 827 -46.62 12.48 8.43
CA PRO A 827 -45.28 12.85 7.96
C PRO A 827 -44.25 11.81 8.43
N VAL A 828 -44.39 11.40 9.69
CA VAL A 828 -43.56 10.40 10.37
C VAL A 828 -43.71 9.02 9.72
N MET A 829 -44.87 8.64 9.17
CA MET A 829 -45.02 7.34 8.52
C MET A 829 -44.27 7.30 7.19
N ILE A 830 -44.14 8.41 6.46
CA ILE A 830 -43.35 8.41 5.22
C ILE A 830 -41.85 8.35 5.55
N THR A 831 -41.35 9.15 6.50
CA THR A 831 -39.93 9.11 6.87
C THR A 831 -39.55 7.89 7.70
N ALA A 832 -40.35 7.47 8.68
CA ALA A 832 -40.15 6.29 9.51
C ALA A 832 -40.85 5.01 8.99
N SER A 833 -41.32 5.00 7.73
CA SER A 833 -41.36 3.77 6.93
C SER A 833 -40.24 3.74 5.90
N LEU A 834 -39.86 4.85 5.25
CA LEU A 834 -38.70 4.83 4.34
C LEU A 834 -37.36 4.65 5.07
N PHE A 835 -37.20 5.14 6.30
CA PHE A 835 -35.97 4.91 7.05
C PHE A 835 -35.81 3.43 7.42
N PRO A 836 -36.76 2.73 8.08
CA PRO A 836 -36.66 1.29 8.23
C PRO A 836 -36.73 0.55 6.89
N LEU A 837 -37.50 0.93 5.86
CA LEU A 837 -37.39 0.25 4.55
C LEU A 837 -36.07 0.53 3.82
N MET A 838 -35.31 1.58 4.12
CA MET A 838 -33.94 1.76 3.62
C MET A 838 -32.91 1.10 4.54
N VAL A 839 -33.16 0.97 5.84
CA VAL A 839 -32.32 0.25 6.82
C VAL A 839 -32.71 -1.24 6.90
N GLU A 840 -33.77 -1.65 6.20
CA GLU A 840 -34.16 -3.03 5.86
C GLU A 840 -33.95 -3.30 4.36
N ALA A 841 -33.89 -2.31 3.46
CA ALA A 841 -33.32 -2.54 2.13
C ALA A 841 -31.79 -2.63 2.24
N PHE A 842 -31.14 -1.76 3.00
CA PHE A 842 -29.73 -1.91 3.37
C PHE A 842 -29.57 -2.94 4.50
N GLY A 843 -30.60 -3.18 5.32
CA GLY A 843 -30.65 -4.30 6.28
C GLY A 843 -30.69 -5.62 5.54
N TYR A 844 -31.82 -6.02 4.97
CA TYR A 844 -31.92 -7.23 4.15
C TYR A 844 -31.03 -7.25 2.90
N ASN A 845 -30.46 -6.17 2.34
CA ASN A 845 -29.39 -6.35 1.35
C ASN A 845 -28.01 -6.50 1.99
N LEU A 846 -27.61 -5.75 3.01
CA LEU A 846 -26.33 -6.04 3.70
C LEU A 846 -26.42 -7.37 4.46
N GLN A 847 -27.60 -7.82 4.86
CA GLN A 847 -27.94 -9.05 5.59
C GLN A 847 -28.38 -10.21 4.69
N SER A 848 -28.84 -9.98 3.45
CA SER A 848 -28.90 -11.01 2.39
C SER A 848 -27.55 -11.14 1.69
N PHE A 849 -26.73 -10.09 1.66
CA PHE A 849 -25.30 -10.20 1.41
C PHE A 849 -24.65 -10.95 2.59
N HIS A 850 -24.95 -10.61 3.84
CA HIS A 850 -24.51 -11.38 5.02
C HIS A 850 -25.07 -12.81 5.04
N LEU A 851 -26.24 -13.11 4.43
CA LEU A 851 -26.79 -14.48 4.31
C LEU A 851 -26.32 -15.22 3.06
N HIS A 852 -26.01 -14.57 1.93
CA HIS A 852 -25.29 -15.20 0.81
C HIS A 852 -23.83 -15.45 1.19
N TYR A 853 -23.23 -14.57 2.00
CA TYR A 853 -21.91 -14.72 2.57
C TYR A 853 -21.92 -15.78 3.68
N ILE A 854 -22.86 -15.77 4.63
CA ILE A 854 -23.02 -16.84 5.65
C ILE A 854 -23.43 -18.18 5.02
N ALA A 855 -24.28 -18.22 3.99
CA ALA A 855 -24.56 -19.46 3.25
C ALA A 855 -23.38 -19.95 2.37
N ARG A 856 -22.25 -19.21 2.37
CA ARG A 856 -21.00 -19.49 1.64
C ARG A 856 -19.74 -19.36 2.53
N THR A 857 -19.93 -19.32 3.86
CA THR A 857 -18.88 -19.26 4.91
C THR A 857 -19.30 -19.92 6.24
N ARG A 858 -20.56 -20.32 6.39
CA ARG A 858 -21.18 -20.91 7.59
C ARG A 858 -22.29 -21.91 7.23
N GLY A 859 -21.99 -22.78 6.26
CA GLY A 859 -22.79 -23.98 5.99
C GLY A 859 -22.68 -25.01 7.11
N ASN A 860 -23.47 -24.85 8.19
CA ASN A 860 -23.58 -25.71 9.37
C ASN A 860 -22.38 -25.70 10.36
N VAL A 861 -22.36 -24.70 11.25
CA VAL A 861 -21.89 -24.96 12.63
C VAL A 861 -23.09 -25.53 13.41
N ALA A 862 -23.12 -26.85 13.60
CA ALA A 862 -24.27 -27.54 14.21
C ALA A 862 -23.91 -28.77 15.08
N THR A 863 -22.66 -28.84 15.58
CA THR A 863 -22.20 -29.61 16.76
C THR A 863 -20.96 -28.95 17.32
#